data_AF-A0A5C9CQ43-F1
#
_entry.id   AF-A0A5C9CQ43-F1
#
_cell.length_a   1.000
_cell.length_b   1.000
_cell.length_c   1.000
_cell.angle_alpha   90.00
_cell.angle_beta   90.00
_cell.angle_gamma   90.00
#
_symmetry.space_group_name_H-M   'P 1'
#
loop_
_entity.id
_entity.type
_entity.pdbx_description
1 polymer ?
#
loop_
_entity_poly.entity_id
_entity_poly.type
_entity_poly.pdbx_seq_one_letter_code
_entity_poly.pdbx_strand_id
1 'polypeptide(L)'
;MNCSYRSLWNDRTGTFVAVSENACSQGKKVSSGRTASGSSLHLALQTLAWSVALSFAAQAQVLPVGGVVAAGSANISTGAAGTTITQASQNTVINWQSFNIAQGQTVQFVQPNTQAVALNRVLGADPSSILGKLSANGKVFLVNPNGVLFGKGASVNVGGLLASTLNITNSDFLAGNYKFSGGGTGTVLNQGTLNADGGYVALLGANVSNQGVISAQLGSVALAAGSAMTLDVAGDGLLNIAVNESAVNALVQNGGLIRADGGQVLLTTQAAGSLLHNAVNNTGVIQAQTLQNHKGTIKLLGGMQSGTVNVAGQLDASAPHGGDGGFIDTSAAHVKVADNTLVTTQSAQGQTGTWLIDPPDFTVAAGSDIAGVTLSGNLVTTNITILSSNGIAGVNGDVNINEAVTWTASGAPTTLTLTAVNDVNFNAAVTATKGSLVATAGRDVLVKAGVTGITTTNGSITWTATRDININAPVTTTDGNFTACCGRDINISAAMTTTRGNVTLKAGSDGTGPAGLIGGTVFFAPATPSYAVTGPGAAVTLDYTPTSYATPNNYAGNFTLTGGATLTQHMLVFAQGVDKVYDGNTTATLAFKGTPTLGGVVTLVPGTATFDSKDVAANIGITHTGYSLGGVDAGLFALWAACVPGIERTSAAITPRPMSILADSASKVYGQTFAPATSAFTTPVPPIAGETVLSVTETSTGSPATASVAGSTYPIIPSAALANGAFLPGNYTITYLNGALTVTPAPLTVTADNAAKTYGQTTVLPTTAFTSVGLLNGDTVTAVTETSPGTVATAPVAGSPYVITPSGATGTYVPSNYTVSYVNGVLTVTPAPLTVTADNAAKTYGQTTVLPTTAFTSAGLLNGDTVTAVTETSPGTVATAPVAGSPYAITPSGATGTYVPSNYTVSYV
;
A
#
# COMPACT_ATOMS: atom_id res chain seq x y z
N MET A 1 21.72 -34.75 30.39
CA MET A 1 22.63 -33.64 30.72
C MET A 1 21.97 -32.85 31.84
N ASN A 2 22.53 -32.90 33.05
CA ASN A 2 22.04 -32.17 34.21
C ASN A 2 22.31 -30.68 34.04
N CYS A 3 21.27 -29.84 34.05
CA CYS A 3 21.36 -28.38 33.96
C CYS A 3 20.97 -27.73 35.29
N SER A 4 21.61 -28.14 36.38
CA SER A 4 21.46 -27.50 37.69
C SER A 4 22.52 -26.39 37.84
N TYR A 5 22.06 -25.14 38.01
CA TYR A 5 22.92 -23.97 38.26
C TYR A 5 22.45 -23.24 39.52
N ARG A 6 23.38 -22.57 40.21
CA ARG A 6 23.08 -21.72 41.37
C ARG A 6 23.46 -20.28 41.07
N SER A 7 22.69 -19.34 41.60
CA SER A 7 22.92 -17.91 41.44
C SER A 7 23.81 -17.38 42.58
N LEU A 8 24.92 -16.71 42.27
CA LEU A 8 25.80 -16.04 43.23
C LEU A 8 25.96 -14.55 42.91
N TRP A 9 25.97 -13.70 43.95
CA TRP A 9 26.20 -12.27 43.84
C TRP A 9 27.68 -11.97 43.55
N ASN A 10 27.96 -11.11 42.57
CA ASN A 10 29.31 -10.66 42.21
C ASN A 10 29.49 -9.17 42.51
N ASP A 11 30.29 -8.84 43.53
CA ASP A 11 30.54 -7.46 43.97
C ASP A 11 31.30 -6.59 42.97
N ARG A 12 32.00 -7.19 41.99
CA ARG A 12 32.68 -6.43 40.93
C ARG A 12 31.72 -5.96 39.84
N THR A 13 30.65 -6.70 39.59
CA THR A 13 29.67 -6.39 38.54
C THR A 13 28.34 -5.90 39.09
N GLY A 14 28.10 -6.01 40.40
CA GLY A 14 26.86 -5.59 41.06
C GLY A 14 25.64 -6.42 40.64
N THR A 15 25.85 -7.67 40.21
CA THR A 15 24.79 -8.54 39.64
C THR A 15 24.90 -9.98 40.14
N PHE A 16 23.78 -10.70 40.06
CA PHE A 16 23.73 -12.15 40.27
C PHE A 16 24.15 -12.90 39.00
N VAL A 17 25.06 -13.86 39.13
CA VAL A 17 25.60 -14.65 38.02
C VAL A 17 25.33 -16.14 38.25
N ALA A 18 24.88 -16.83 37.19
CA ALA A 18 24.69 -18.29 37.22
C ALA A 18 26.04 -19.00 37.18
N VAL A 19 26.30 -19.84 38.18
CA VAL A 19 27.52 -20.63 38.32
C VAL A 19 27.19 -22.10 38.54
N SER A 20 28.19 -22.98 38.38
CA SER A 20 28.02 -24.39 38.69
C SER A 20 27.66 -24.61 40.15
N GLU A 21 26.88 -25.64 40.44
CA GLU A 21 26.43 -25.99 41.80
C GLU A 21 27.58 -26.19 42.80
N ASN A 22 28.77 -26.52 42.31
CA ASN A 22 29.98 -26.71 43.11
C ASN A 22 30.74 -25.41 43.43
N ALA A 23 30.28 -24.25 42.95
CA ALA A 23 30.94 -22.98 43.26
C ALA A 23 30.73 -22.57 44.72
N CYS A 24 31.84 -22.34 45.45
CA CYS A 24 31.82 -21.90 46.84
C CYS A 24 31.35 -20.44 46.96
N SER A 25 30.32 -20.18 47.78
CA SER A 25 29.86 -18.82 48.12
C SER A 25 30.59 -18.26 49.34
N GLN A 26 30.99 -16.99 49.33
CA GLN A 26 31.41 -16.30 50.56
C GLN A 26 30.21 -16.06 51.49
N GLY A 27 30.40 -16.26 52.80
CA GLY A 27 29.34 -16.14 53.81
C GLY A 27 28.83 -14.71 54.03
N LYS A 28 27.57 -14.60 54.51
CA LYS A 28 26.87 -13.35 54.78
C LYS A 28 27.66 -12.43 55.73
N LYS A 29 27.97 -11.21 55.30
CA LYS A 29 28.40 -10.13 56.22
C LYS A 29 27.18 -9.58 56.93
N VAL A 30 27.10 -9.81 58.23
CA VAL A 30 26.05 -9.26 59.11
C VAL A 30 26.48 -7.84 59.50
N SER A 31 25.70 -6.84 59.10
CA SER A 31 25.77 -5.49 59.64
C SER A 31 24.95 -5.46 60.94
N SER A 32 25.65 -5.48 62.08
CA SER A 32 25.05 -5.21 63.39
C SER A 32 25.10 -3.71 63.65
N GLY A 33 23.91 -3.11 63.80
CA GLY A 33 23.77 -1.75 64.29
C GLY A 33 24.26 -1.63 65.74
N ARG A 34 25.01 -0.57 66.02
CA ARG A 34 25.12 0.02 67.35
C ARG A 34 24.97 1.52 67.24
N THR A 35 23.91 2.01 67.84
CA THR A 35 23.71 3.38 68.32
C THR A 35 24.84 3.75 69.28
N ALA A 36 25.42 4.95 69.12
CA ALA A 36 26.20 5.60 70.15
C ALA A 36 25.94 7.11 70.08
N SER A 37 25.29 7.58 71.14
CA SER A 37 25.10 8.98 71.49
C SER A 37 26.42 9.61 71.94
N GLY A 38 26.53 10.92 71.71
CA GLY A 38 27.02 11.84 72.74
C GLY A 38 28.53 11.92 72.97
N SER A 39 29.06 13.07 72.55
CA SER A 39 29.98 13.94 73.30
C SER A 39 31.46 13.57 73.48
N SER A 40 32.26 14.64 73.31
CA SER A 40 33.58 14.92 73.90
C SER A 40 34.81 14.22 73.30
N LEU A 41 35.55 14.90 72.42
CA LEU A 41 36.71 15.74 72.79
C LEU A 41 37.41 16.25 71.52
N HIS A 42 37.42 17.58 71.35
CA HIS A 42 38.32 18.32 70.48
C HIS A 42 39.59 18.65 71.28
N LEU A 43 40.77 18.21 70.80
CA LEU A 43 42.14 18.76 70.91
C LEU A 43 43.08 17.57 70.60
N ALA A 44 44.08 17.61 69.75
CA ALA A 44 44.79 18.68 69.08
C ALA A 44 45.55 18.06 67.89
N LEU A 45 45.68 18.79 66.78
CA LEU A 45 46.96 19.09 66.12
C LEU A 45 46.65 19.85 64.82
N GLN A 46 46.51 21.17 64.96
CA GLN A 46 46.86 22.11 63.92
C GLN A 46 48.38 22.26 63.93
N THR A 47 49.06 22.04 62.80
CA THR A 47 50.23 22.80 62.32
C THR A 47 50.75 22.19 61.01
N LEU A 48 50.17 22.58 59.86
CA LEU A 48 50.90 22.91 58.61
C LEU A 48 49.89 23.23 57.49
N ALA A 49 49.63 24.52 57.26
CA ALA A 49 49.24 25.14 55.97
C ALA A 49 48.57 26.51 56.17
N TRP A 50 49.13 27.35 57.04
CA TRP A 50 48.84 28.79 57.08
C TRP A 50 50.18 29.53 57.09
N SER A 51 50.78 29.71 55.91
CA SER A 51 51.87 30.67 55.66
C SER A 51 52.24 30.75 54.17
N VAL A 52 51.27 31.01 53.30
CA VAL A 52 51.46 31.88 52.11
C VAL A 52 50.13 32.59 51.83
N ALA A 53 49.83 33.60 52.64
CA ALA A 53 48.95 34.69 52.24
C ALA A 53 49.86 35.92 52.18
N LEU A 54 50.21 36.35 50.96
CA LEU A 54 50.55 37.73 50.55
C LEU A 54 51.22 37.70 49.17
N SER A 55 50.43 37.50 48.13
CA SER A 55 50.67 38.07 46.80
C SER A 55 49.38 37.95 45.99
N PHE A 56 48.64 39.07 45.91
CA PHE A 56 47.47 39.31 45.05
C PHE A 56 46.43 38.18 44.97
N ALA A 57 45.57 38.06 45.99
CA ALA A 57 44.22 37.57 45.77
C ALA A 57 43.40 38.68 45.12
N ALA A 58 43.63 38.94 43.83
CA ALA A 58 42.59 39.56 43.02
C ALA A 58 41.40 38.61 43.07
N GLN A 59 40.23 39.08 43.50
CA GLN A 59 38.99 38.36 43.26
C GLN A 59 38.96 38.08 41.75
N ALA A 60 39.06 36.83 41.34
CA ALA A 60 38.81 36.47 39.96
C ALA A 60 37.33 36.76 39.71
N GLN A 61 37.05 37.94 39.15
CA GLN A 61 35.74 38.35 38.67
C GLN A 61 35.44 37.44 37.47
N VAL A 62 34.78 36.31 37.72
CA VAL A 62 34.55 35.30 36.68
C VAL A 62 33.41 35.80 35.78
N LEU A 63 33.79 36.53 34.74
CA LEU A 63 32.99 36.92 33.58
C LEU A 63 33.33 36.00 32.39
N PRO A 64 32.57 36.02 31.27
CA PRO A 64 32.92 35.25 30.07
C PRO A 64 34.30 35.65 29.52
N VAL A 65 35.10 34.65 29.12
CA VAL A 65 36.50 34.83 28.68
C VAL A 65 36.73 34.27 27.28
N GLY A 66 37.55 34.98 26.49
CA GLY A 66 38.01 34.51 25.18
C GLY A 66 36.93 34.53 24.09
N GLY A 67 35.99 35.49 24.17
CA GLY A 67 34.92 35.63 23.19
C GLY A 67 35.43 36.04 21.82
N VAL A 68 35.14 35.23 20.79
CA VAL A 68 35.47 35.49 19.39
C VAL A 68 34.20 35.33 18.55
N VAL A 69 33.85 36.37 17.80
CA VAL A 69 32.72 36.33 16.85
C VAL A 69 33.11 35.44 15.66
N ALA A 70 32.45 34.29 15.54
CA ALA A 70 32.71 33.30 14.50
C ALA A 70 31.79 33.44 13.28
N ALA A 71 30.62 34.06 13.45
CA ALA A 71 29.70 34.41 12.36
C ALA A 71 28.77 35.56 12.79
N GLY A 72 28.30 36.36 11.83
CA GLY A 72 27.54 37.58 12.13
C GLY A 72 28.43 38.72 12.62
N SER A 73 27.83 39.70 13.29
CA SER A 73 28.55 40.88 13.79
C SER A 73 28.07 41.24 15.20
N ALA A 74 29.01 41.28 16.14
CA ALA A 74 28.81 41.74 17.51
C ALA A 74 30.10 42.36 18.08
N ASN A 75 29.96 43.33 18.96
CA ASN A 75 31.06 43.90 19.73
C ASN A 75 30.96 43.44 21.18
N ILE A 76 32.07 42.95 21.74
CA ILE A 76 32.15 42.46 23.12
C ILE A 76 32.94 43.48 23.94
N SER A 77 32.32 44.05 24.95
CA SER A 77 32.93 44.99 25.88
C SER A 77 32.86 44.44 27.30
N THR A 78 34.01 44.18 27.93
CA THR A 78 34.10 43.66 29.30
C THR A 78 34.70 44.72 30.22
N GLY A 79 34.01 45.02 31.32
CA GLY A 79 34.46 45.99 32.33
C GLY A 79 34.27 45.46 33.76
N ALA A 80 34.57 46.30 34.75
CA ALA A 80 34.51 45.92 36.17
C ALA A 80 33.10 45.60 36.70
N ALA A 81 32.05 46.04 35.99
CA ALA A 81 30.65 45.83 36.36
C ALA A 81 29.95 44.70 35.58
N GLY A 82 30.60 44.14 34.56
CA GLY A 82 29.99 43.15 33.68
C GLY A 82 30.51 43.13 32.23
N THR A 83 29.90 42.29 31.41
CA THR A 83 30.15 42.20 29.96
C THR A 83 28.92 42.69 29.19
N THR A 84 29.10 43.61 28.24
CA THR A 84 28.07 44.03 27.28
C THR A 84 28.42 43.50 25.88
N ILE A 85 27.49 42.76 25.28
CA ILE A 85 27.58 42.29 23.89
C ILE A 85 26.59 43.10 23.05
N THR A 86 27.10 43.99 22.21
CA THR A 86 26.28 44.75 21.25
C THR A 86 26.26 44.01 19.92
N GLN A 87 25.18 43.29 19.66
CA GLN A 87 24.94 42.55 18.42
C GLN A 87 24.35 43.48 17.35
N ALA A 88 24.92 43.46 16.16
CA ALA A 88 24.45 44.25 15.02
C ALA A 88 23.72 43.42 13.95
N SER A 89 24.02 42.12 13.82
CA SER A 89 23.35 41.22 12.86
C SER A 89 22.13 40.53 13.46
N GLN A 90 21.20 40.04 12.63
CA GLN A 90 20.03 39.29 13.11
C GLN A 90 20.44 38.02 13.88
N ASN A 91 21.42 37.29 13.36
CA ASN A 91 22.00 36.11 13.99
C ASN A 91 23.50 36.32 14.19
N THR A 92 24.03 35.99 15.36
CA THR A 92 25.48 36.04 15.64
C THR A 92 25.92 34.76 16.35
N VAL A 93 27.13 34.29 16.04
CA VAL A 93 27.78 33.16 16.71
C VAL A 93 29.05 33.66 17.38
N ILE A 94 29.16 33.41 18.68
CA ILE A 94 30.31 33.78 19.51
C ILE A 94 30.85 32.52 20.16
N ASN A 95 32.11 32.19 19.85
CA ASN A 95 32.83 31.11 20.51
C ASN A 95 33.55 31.67 21.74
N TRP A 96 33.49 30.94 22.86
CA TRP A 96 34.06 31.34 24.14
C TRP A 96 35.00 30.26 24.66
N GLN A 97 36.07 30.67 25.33
CA GLN A 97 36.90 29.74 26.11
C GLN A 97 36.15 29.30 27.38
N SER A 98 35.48 30.23 28.04
CA SER A 98 34.56 29.95 29.14
C SER A 98 33.44 30.99 29.17
N PHE A 99 32.24 30.58 29.59
CA PHE A 99 31.10 31.48 29.73
C PHE A 99 30.51 31.32 31.14
N ASN A 100 30.95 32.19 32.04
CA ASN A 100 30.59 32.18 33.45
C ASN A 100 30.13 33.59 33.86
N ILE A 101 29.21 33.67 34.83
CA ILE A 101 28.74 34.95 35.38
C ILE A 101 28.74 34.82 36.89
N ALA A 102 29.76 35.37 37.56
CA ALA A 102 29.83 35.35 39.01
C ALA A 102 28.67 36.12 39.67
N GLN A 103 28.42 35.83 40.96
CA GLN A 103 27.40 36.55 41.73
C GLN A 103 27.70 38.06 41.76
N GLY A 104 26.66 38.89 41.58
CA GLY A 104 26.80 40.35 41.50
C GLY A 104 27.27 40.89 40.15
N GLN A 105 27.70 40.02 39.23
CA GLN A 105 28.09 40.40 37.86
C GLN A 105 26.90 40.35 36.91
N THR A 106 27.01 41.09 35.80
CA THR A 106 25.98 41.13 34.74
C THR A 106 26.58 40.87 33.37
N VAL A 107 25.88 40.07 32.56
CA VAL A 107 26.10 40.01 31.11
C VAL A 107 24.85 40.54 30.40
N GLN A 108 25.02 41.55 29.55
CA GLN A 108 23.94 42.17 28.80
C GLN A 108 24.15 41.96 27.30
N PHE A 109 23.15 41.41 26.62
CA PHE A 109 23.04 41.43 25.17
C PHE A 109 22.15 42.61 24.74
N VAL A 110 22.68 43.45 23.86
CA VAL A 110 21.93 44.52 23.18
C VAL A 110 21.83 44.10 21.72
N GLN A 111 20.64 43.67 21.31
CA GLN A 111 20.38 43.04 20.02
C GLN A 111 19.48 43.92 19.14
N PRO A 112 19.48 43.76 17.80
CA PRO A 112 18.75 44.66 16.90
C PRO A 112 17.22 44.67 17.12
N ASN A 113 16.64 43.54 17.53
CA ASN A 113 15.20 43.39 17.80
C ASN A 113 14.96 42.16 18.69
N THR A 114 13.70 41.92 19.09
CA THR A 114 13.31 40.80 19.96
C THR A 114 13.43 39.42 19.30
N GLN A 115 13.55 39.36 17.97
CA GLN A 115 13.71 38.12 17.21
C GLN A 115 15.18 37.76 16.94
N ALA A 116 16.12 38.66 17.25
CA ALA A 116 17.54 38.44 17.01
C ALA A 116 18.09 37.36 17.94
N VAL A 117 19.03 36.55 17.46
CA VAL A 117 19.57 35.38 18.18
C VAL A 117 21.08 35.49 18.34
N ALA A 118 21.57 35.34 19.58
CA ALA A 118 22.98 35.23 19.90
C ALA A 118 23.33 33.80 20.34
N LEU A 119 24.07 33.07 19.50
CA LEU A 119 24.61 31.76 19.85
C LEU A 119 25.98 31.90 20.53
N ASN A 120 26.03 31.53 21.80
CA ASN A 120 27.24 31.49 22.63
C ASN A 120 27.67 30.03 22.77
N ARG A 121 28.79 29.66 22.14
CA ARG A 121 29.33 28.31 22.18
C ARG A 121 30.61 28.26 23.01
N VAL A 122 30.63 27.44 24.05
CA VAL A 122 31.83 27.23 24.87
C VAL A 122 32.66 26.09 24.26
N LEU A 123 33.93 26.37 23.98
CA LEU A 123 34.90 25.41 23.44
C LEU A 123 35.88 24.89 24.50
N GLY A 124 35.94 25.53 25.67
CA GLY A 124 36.75 25.08 26.78
C GLY A 124 36.21 23.84 27.48
N ALA A 125 36.95 23.34 28.46
CA ALA A 125 36.64 22.11 29.19
C ALA A 125 35.71 22.32 30.40
N ASP A 126 35.50 23.57 30.82
CA ASP A 126 34.74 23.87 32.04
C ASP A 126 33.23 24.04 31.76
N PRO A 127 32.35 23.60 32.69
CA PRO A 127 30.93 23.88 32.63
C PRO A 127 30.65 25.37 32.82
N SER A 128 29.54 25.85 32.25
CA SER A 128 29.08 27.23 32.42
C SER A 128 28.38 27.39 33.78
N SER A 129 28.91 28.26 34.63
CA SER A 129 28.32 28.63 35.94
C SER A 129 27.76 30.04 35.89
N ILE A 130 26.43 30.14 35.86
CA ILE A 130 25.67 31.39 35.83
C ILE A 130 25.11 31.63 37.23
N LEU A 131 25.76 32.50 38.00
CA LEU A 131 25.41 32.87 39.38
C LEU A 131 24.91 34.33 39.49
N GLY A 132 25.23 35.17 38.50
CA GLY A 132 24.83 36.57 38.42
C GLY A 132 23.63 36.82 37.50
N LYS A 133 23.63 37.96 36.82
CA LYS A 133 22.55 38.41 35.93
C LYS A 133 22.89 38.20 34.46
N LEU A 134 21.95 37.67 33.68
CA LEU A 134 22.01 37.63 32.23
C LEU A 134 20.77 38.32 31.68
N SER A 135 20.94 39.33 30.82
CA SER A 135 19.81 40.01 30.20
C SER A 135 19.98 40.21 28.71
N ALA A 136 18.88 40.15 27.96
CA ALA A 136 18.82 40.40 26.54
C ALA A 136 17.44 40.93 26.13
N ASN A 137 17.39 41.80 25.12
CA ASN A 137 16.10 42.17 24.52
C ASN A 137 15.60 41.15 23.48
N GLY A 138 16.47 40.29 22.95
CA GLY A 138 16.13 39.18 22.05
C GLY A 138 16.49 37.82 22.63
N LYS A 139 16.91 36.88 21.78
CA LYS A 139 17.13 35.48 22.14
C LYS A 139 18.61 35.18 22.39
N VAL A 140 18.90 34.37 23.41
CA VAL A 140 20.25 33.94 23.80
C VAL A 140 20.33 32.42 23.82
N PHE A 141 21.23 31.86 23.02
CA PHE A 141 21.55 30.43 23.03
C PHE A 141 22.89 30.25 23.74
N LEU A 142 22.98 29.32 24.67
CA LEU A 142 24.19 28.94 25.39
C LEU A 142 24.41 27.44 25.21
N VAL A 143 25.47 27.10 24.48
CA VAL A 143 25.85 25.71 24.18
C VAL A 143 27.16 25.40 24.87
N ASN A 144 27.14 24.46 25.81
CA ASN A 144 28.33 23.97 26.50
C ASN A 144 28.22 22.45 26.77
N PRO A 145 28.95 21.60 26.02
CA PRO A 145 28.94 20.15 26.21
C PRO A 145 29.33 19.67 27.61
N ASN A 146 30.06 20.48 28.38
CA ASN A 146 30.49 20.15 29.74
C ASN A 146 29.41 20.41 30.81
N GLY A 147 28.35 21.16 30.47
CA GLY A 147 27.23 21.46 31.38
C GLY A 147 26.92 22.95 31.51
N VAL A 148 25.70 23.24 31.95
CA VAL A 148 25.20 24.59 32.21
C VAL A 148 24.47 24.61 33.55
N LEU A 149 24.97 25.38 34.52
CA LEU A 149 24.36 25.60 35.82
C LEU A 149 23.88 27.05 35.93
N PHE A 150 22.58 27.25 36.17
CA PHE A 150 22.04 28.50 36.69
C PHE A 150 21.90 28.36 38.20
N GLY A 151 22.82 28.95 38.98
CA GLY A 151 22.88 28.78 40.42
C GLY A 151 21.77 29.52 41.18
N LYS A 152 21.63 29.22 42.47
CA LYS A 152 20.70 29.93 43.36
C LYS A 152 21.01 31.43 43.37
N GLY A 153 19.99 32.25 43.14
CA GLY A 153 20.11 33.71 43.06
C GLY A 153 20.51 34.25 41.68
N ALA A 154 20.80 33.37 40.70
CA ALA A 154 20.96 33.79 39.32
C ALA A 154 19.63 34.31 38.76
N SER A 155 19.70 35.35 37.93
CA SER A 155 18.53 35.95 37.28
C SER A 155 18.79 36.11 35.79
N VAL A 156 18.00 35.43 34.98
CA VAL A 156 18.05 35.50 33.52
C VAL A 156 16.76 36.15 33.02
N ASN A 157 16.86 37.22 32.25
CA ASN A 157 15.71 37.92 31.67
C ASN A 157 15.96 38.25 30.19
N VAL A 158 15.36 37.47 29.30
CA VAL A 158 15.63 37.48 27.86
C VAL A 158 14.35 37.39 27.05
N GLY A 159 14.37 37.73 25.76
CA GLY A 159 13.26 37.44 24.84
C GLY A 159 13.14 35.96 24.44
N GLY A 160 14.15 35.16 24.74
CA GLY A 160 14.13 33.70 24.62
C GLY A 160 15.46 33.09 25.06
N LEU A 161 15.42 31.95 25.74
CA LEU A 161 16.59 31.24 26.24
C LEU A 161 16.65 29.84 25.66
N LEU A 162 17.81 29.45 25.14
CA LEU A 162 18.14 28.06 24.88
C LEU A 162 19.45 27.73 25.59
N ALA A 163 19.44 26.76 26.51
CA ALA A 163 20.65 26.24 27.12
C ALA A 163 20.81 24.76 26.76
N SER A 164 21.95 24.39 26.19
CA SER A 164 22.17 23.03 25.73
C SER A 164 23.55 22.48 26.04
N THR A 165 23.62 21.18 26.34
CA THR A 165 24.87 20.40 26.27
C THR A 165 25.07 19.70 24.94
N LEU A 166 24.06 19.69 24.06
CA LEU A 166 24.22 19.28 22.66
C LEU A 166 24.76 20.46 21.84
N ASN A 167 25.52 20.15 20.80
CA ASN A 167 26.09 21.15 19.91
C ASN A 167 25.20 21.38 18.68
N ILE A 168 25.30 22.58 18.08
CA ILE A 168 24.69 22.93 16.80
C ILE A 168 25.78 23.46 15.86
N THR A 169 25.72 23.11 14.58
CA THR A 169 26.68 23.63 13.60
C THR A 169 26.38 25.09 13.26
N ASN A 170 27.40 25.84 12.81
CA ASN A 170 27.18 27.23 12.38
C ASN A 170 26.23 27.31 11.18
N SER A 171 26.33 26.38 10.23
CA SER A 171 25.46 26.33 9.06
C SER A 171 24.00 26.11 9.45
N ASP A 172 23.75 25.15 10.33
CA ASP A 172 22.39 24.83 10.79
C ASP A 172 21.78 26.03 11.53
N PHE A 173 22.54 26.64 12.45
CA PHE A 173 22.10 27.83 13.17
C PHE A 173 21.78 29.01 12.24
N LEU A 174 22.67 29.32 11.30
CA LEU A 174 22.49 30.46 10.37
C LEU A 174 21.34 30.22 9.40
N ALA A 175 21.06 28.96 9.04
CA ALA A 175 19.92 28.57 8.22
C ALA A 175 18.59 28.56 8.99
N GLY A 176 18.59 28.77 10.31
CA GLY A 176 17.39 28.64 11.15
C GLY A 176 16.98 27.18 11.41
N ASN A 177 17.82 26.22 11.03
CA ASN A 177 17.59 24.80 11.25
C ASN A 177 18.18 24.42 12.61
N TYR A 178 17.38 24.47 13.69
CA TYR A 178 17.90 24.21 15.04
C TYR A 178 18.05 22.72 15.34
N LYS A 179 19.01 22.08 14.67
CA LYS A 179 19.40 20.69 14.86
C LYS A 179 20.58 20.59 15.82
N PHE A 180 20.35 19.96 16.97
CA PHE A 180 21.33 19.75 18.01
C PHE A 180 21.75 18.28 18.07
N SER A 181 23.05 18.03 18.22
CA SER A 181 23.60 16.69 18.39
C SER A 181 24.94 16.70 19.13
N GLY A 182 25.35 15.53 19.62
CA GLY A 182 26.66 15.30 20.22
C GLY A 182 26.59 14.77 21.65
N GLY A 183 27.58 13.98 22.06
CA GLY A 183 27.58 13.24 23.34
C GLY A 183 27.95 14.08 24.56
N GLY A 184 27.48 15.32 24.68
CA GLY A 184 27.71 16.15 25.87
C GLY A 184 27.16 15.45 27.12
N THR A 185 28.04 15.02 28.02
CA THR A 185 27.67 14.32 29.26
C THR A 185 27.28 15.28 30.38
N GLY A 186 27.45 16.59 30.16
CA GLY A 186 27.08 17.62 31.12
C GLY A 186 25.57 17.68 31.37
N THR A 187 25.22 18.22 32.53
CA THR A 187 23.82 18.48 32.94
C THR A 187 23.44 19.93 32.65
N VAL A 188 22.19 20.16 32.24
CA VAL A 188 21.57 21.49 32.30
C VAL A 188 20.74 21.59 33.58
N LEU A 189 21.20 22.37 34.55
CA LEU A 189 20.57 22.50 35.87
C LEU A 189 20.17 23.97 36.13
N ASN A 190 18.88 24.20 36.37
CA ASN A 190 18.37 25.48 36.85
C ASN A 190 18.07 25.44 38.34
N GLN A 191 18.67 26.33 39.12
CA GLN A 191 18.36 26.64 40.52
C GLN A 191 18.05 28.14 40.72
N GLY A 192 18.11 28.94 39.65
CA GLY A 192 17.84 30.38 39.65
C GLY A 192 16.46 30.70 39.09
N THR A 193 16.31 31.94 38.61
CA THR A 193 15.08 32.40 37.95
C THR A 193 15.35 32.70 36.48
N LEU A 194 14.64 31.99 35.59
CA LEU A 194 14.71 32.16 34.15
C LEU A 194 13.39 32.79 33.66
N ASN A 195 13.45 33.97 33.06
CA ASN A 195 12.30 34.71 32.53
C ASN A 195 12.42 34.93 31.02
N ALA A 196 11.39 34.55 30.27
CA ALA A 196 11.28 34.77 28.83
C ALA A 196 9.82 34.91 28.36
N ASP A 197 9.08 35.86 28.96
CA ASP A 197 7.68 36.12 28.63
C ASP A 197 7.49 36.52 27.15
N GLY A 198 6.44 35.99 26.51
CA GLY A 198 6.17 36.10 25.08
C GLY A 198 7.15 35.33 24.18
N GLY A 199 8.13 34.66 24.78
CA GLY A 199 9.19 33.91 24.10
C GLY A 199 9.22 32.45 24.54
N TYR A 200 10.42 31.94 24.78
CA TYR A 200 10.58 30.55 25.23
C TYR A 200 11.79 30.31 26.13
N VAL A 201 11.74 29.23 26.90
CA VAL A 201 12.89 28.65 27.60
C VAL A 201 13.04 27.19 27.20
N ALA A 202 14.13 26.86 26.51
CA ALA A 202 14.47 25.50 26.10
C ALA A 202 15.75 25.01 26.80
N LEU A 203 15.65 23.93 27.57
CA LEU A 203 16.78 23.28 28.25
C LEU A 203 16.99 21.89 27.66
N LEU A 204 18.16 21.66 27.06
CA LEU A 204 18.43 20.52 26.18
C LEU A 204 19.70 19.77 26.59
N GLY A 205 19.66 18.46 26.83
CA GLY A 205 20.90 17.70 27.12
C GLY A 205 20.66 16.22 27.33
N ALA A 206 21.61 15.48 27.90
CA ALA A 206 21.36 14.11 28.36
C ALA A 206 20.59 14.08 29.70
N ASN A 207 20.85 15.07 30.55
CA ASN A 207 20.21 15.26 31.85
C ASN A 207 19.79 16.73 31.99
N VAL A 208 18.51 16.97 32.26
CA VAL A 208 17.94 18.31 32.42
C VAL A 208 17.14 18.37 33.72
N SER A 209 17.40 19.38 34.54
CA SER A 209 16.72 19.54 35.82
C SER A 209 16.37 21.01 36.11
N ASN A 210 15.11 21.25 36.46
CA ASN A 210 14.65 22.51 37.02
C ASN A 210 14.33 22.36 38.51
N GLN A 211 15.13 23.00 39.34
CA GLN A 211 14.95 23.14 40.80
C GLN A 211 14.70 24.60 41.21
N GLY A 212 14.62 25.52 40.24
CA GLY A 212 14.38 26.94 40.44
C GLY A 212 13.03 27.37 39.88
N VAL A 213 12.98 28.55 39.26
CA VAL A 213 11.79 29.10 38.61
C VAL A 213 12.06 29.31 37.13
N ILE A 214 11.13 28.86 36.29
CA ILE A 214 11.06 29.20 34.86
C ILE A 214 9.72 29.87 34.59
N SER A 215 9.74 31.05 33.98
CA SER A 215 8.54 31.81 33.57
C SER A 215 8.64 32.19 32.09
N ALA A 216 7.61 31.84 31.32
CA ALA A 216 7.43 32.24 29.92
C ALA A 216 5.93 32.43 29.65
N GLN A 217 5.33 33.47 30.22
CA GLN A 217 3.91 33.77 30.03
C GLN A 217 3.60 34.08 28.56
N LEU A 218 2.49 33.58 28.02
CA LEU A 218 2.15 33.59 26.58
C LEU A 218 3.26 32.99 25.70
N GLY A 219 4.10 32.12 26.26
CA GLY A 219 5.26 31.52 25.62
C GLY A 219 5.36 30.02 25.88
N SER A 220 6.53 29.45 25.59
CA SER A 220 6.75 27.99 25.69
C SER A 220 7.93 27.63 26.57
N VAL A 221 7.78 26.62 27.43
CA VAL A 221 8.89 26.03 28.20
C VAL A 221 9.10 24.59 27.74
N ALA A 222 10.34 24.24 27.39
CA ALA A 222 10.68 22.90 26.94
C ALA A 222 11.92 22.37 27.67
N LEU A 223 11.79 21.24 28.34
CA LEU A 223 12.90 20.48 28.92
C LEU A 223 12.98 19.15 28.18
N ALA A 224 14.07 18.93 27.46
CA ALA A 224 14.20 17.72 26.65
C ALA A 224 15.54 17.02 26.89
N ALA A 225 15.47 15.69 27.04
CA ALA A 225 16.65 14.86 27.15
C ALA A 225 16.82 13.88 25.97
N GLY A 226 18.02 13.85 25.39
CA GLY A 226 18.38 13.03 24.23
C GLY A 226 19.82 13.27 23.74
N SER A 227 20.28 12.50 22.75
CA SER A 227 21.61 12.66 22.12
C SER A 227 21.56 13.40 20.78
N ALA A 228 20.38 13.46 20.15
CA ALA A 228 20.10 14.28 18.98
C ALA A 228 18.68 14.83 19.05
N MET A 229 18.52 16.14 18.86
CA MET A 229 17.23 16.83 18.98
C MET A 229 17.06 17.87 17.87
N THR A 230 15.85 18.01 17.37
CA THR A 230 15.47 19.10 16.48
C THR A 230 14.47 19.98 17.20
N LEU A 231 14.75 21.28 17.29
CA LEU A 231 13.81 22.27 17.77
C LEU A 231 13.16 22.94 16.56
N ASP A 232 11.85 22.77 16.42
CA ASP A 232 11.05 23.58 15.52
C ASP A 232 10.42 24.71 16.32
N VAL A 233 10.69 25.95 15.90
CA VAL A 233 10.09 27.16 16.45
C VAL A 233 9.14 27.66 15.39
N ALA A 234 7.91 27.17 15.39
CA ALA A 234 6.91 27.66 14.47
C ALA A 234 6.62 29.14 14.78
N GLY A 235 6.34 29.93 13.73
CA GLY A 235 6.05 31.36 13.85
C GLY A 235 4.80 31.71 14.68
N ASP A 236 4.07 30.70 15.15
CA ASP A 236 2.91 30.76 16.03
C ASP A 236 3.25 30.59 17.53
N GLY A 237 4.54 30.43 17.89
CA GLY A 237 4.99 30.30 19.27
C GLY A 237 5.04 28.85 19.80
N LEU A 238 4.75 27.86 18.95
CA LEU A 238 4.84 26.44 19.30
C LEU A 238 6.29 25.96 19.21
N LEU A 239 6.85 25.52 20.35
CA LEU A 239 8.08 24.73 20.37
C LEU A 239 7.73 23.25 20.21
N ASN A 240 8.15 22.64 19.10
CA ASN A 240 8.14 21.19 18.96
C ASN A 240 9.57 20.66 19.07
N ILE A 241 9.80 19.69 19.96
CA ILE A 241 11.09 19.02 20.09
C ILE A 241 10.93 17.58 19.64
N ALA A 242 11.60 17.22 18.55
CA ALA A 242 11.79 15.84 18.15
C ALA A 242 13.11 15.33 18.74
N VAL A 243 13.04 14.29 19.57
CA VAL A 243 14.23 13.59 20.03
C VAL A 243 14.52 12.46 19.04
N ASN A 244 15.55 12.64 18.22
CA ASN A 244 15.87 11.75 17.11
C ASN A 244 16.68 10.52 17.58
N GLU A 245 17.45 10.70 18.65
CA GLU A 245 18.25 9.64 19.27
C GLU A 245 18.23 9.81 20.79
N SER A 246 18.08 8.70 21.52
CA SER A 246 18.06 8.71 22.98
C SER A 246 19.47 8.68 23.56
N ALA A 247 19.69 9.49 24.59
CA ALA A 247 20.85 9.30 25.47
C ALA A 247 20.64 8.08 26.39
N VAL A 248 21.75 7.49 26.86
CA VAL A 248 21.72 6.48 27.92
C VAL A 248 21.29 7.14 29.23
N ASN A 249 20.23 6.64 29.87
CA ASN A 249 19.64 7.22 31.08
C ASN A 249 19.16 8.66 30.91
N ALA A 250 18.54 8.98 29.76
CA ALA A 250 17.96 10.29 29.51
C ALA A 250 16.96 10.67 30.62
N LEU A 251 17.17 11.85 31.23
CA LEU A 251 16.42 12.27 32.40
C LEU A 251 16.01 13.73 32.31
N VAL A 252 14.71 13.97 32.47
CA VAL A 252 14.13 15.30 32.66
C VAL A 252 13.48 15.37 34.04
N GLN A 253 13.81 16.39 34.82
CA GLN A 253 13.25 16.61 36.15
C GLN A 253 12.74 18.03 36.33
N ASN A 254 11.57 18.17 36.94
CA ASN A 254 11.08 19.43 37.50
C ASN A 254 10.74 19.24 38.98
N GLY A 255 11.59 19.76 39.86
CA GLY A 255 11.31 19.92 41.29
C GLY A 255 10.98 21.37 41.70
N GLY A 256 11.10 22.32 40.77
CA GLY A 256 10.82 23.74 40.96
C GLY A 256 9.47 24.18 40.39
N LEU A 257 9.37 25.46 40.02
CA LEU A 257 8.20 26.03 39.34
C LEU A 257 8.51 26.21 37.85
N ILE A 258 7.57 25.78 37.01
CA ILE A 258 7.49 26.15 35.60
C ILE A 258 6.14 26.84 35.39
N ARG A 259 6.16 28.06 34.85
CA ARG A 259 4.97 28.86 34.57
C ARG A 259 4.94 29.33 33.12
N ALA A 260 3.88 28.99 32.38
CA ALA A 260 3.67 29.35 30.98
C ALA A 260 2.18 29.60 30.69
N ASP A 261 1.53 30.47 31.47
CA ASP A 261 0.10 30.78 31.31
C ASP A 261 -0.19 31.30 29.89
N GLY A 262 -1.24 30.79 29.25
CA GLY A 262 -1.60 31.06 27.86
C GLY A 262 -0.69 30.38 26.82
N GLY A 263 0.22 29.51 27.27
CA GLY A 263 1.23 28.88 26.44
C GLY A 263 1.39 27.39 26.73
N GLN A 264 2.60 26.85 26.53
CA GLN A 264 2.86 25.42 26.60
C GLN A 264 4.05 25.05 27.49
N VAL A 265 3.95 23.93 28.18
CA VAL A 265 5.08 23.25 28.83
C VAL A 265 5.26 21.85 28.24
N LEU A 266 6.48 21.52 27.81
CA LEU A 266 6.87 20.22 27.28
C LEU A 266 8.07 19.66 28.07
N LEU A 267 7.90 18.52 28.71
CA LEU A 267 8.99 17.72 29.29
C LEU A 267 9.08 16.41 28.50
N THR A 268 10.22 16.10 27.89
CA THR A 268 10.31 14.90 27.04
C THR A 268 11.66 14.19 27.03
N THR A 269 11.63 12.87 26.94
CA THR A 269 12.81 12.00 26.79
C THR A 269 12.67 10.97 25.67
N GLN A 270 11.85 11.26 24.64
CA GLN A 270 11.46 10.31 23.59
C GLN A 270 12.67 9.62 22.92
N ALA A 271 12.54 8.32 22.62
CA ALA A 271 13.65 7.45 22.21
C ALA A 271 13.25 6.52 21.06
N ALA A 272 14.19 6.26 20.15
CA ALA A 272 14.13 5.16 19.19
C ALA A 272 14.92 3.95 19.73
N GLY A 273 14.35 3.15 20.63
CA GLY A 273 14.97 1.90 21.07
C GLY A 273 14.42 1.31 22.38
N SER A 274 14.42 -0.01 22.49
CA SER A 274 13.76 -0.77 23.57
C SER A 274 14.63 -1.09 24.80
N LEU A 275 15.91 -0.69 24.82
CA LEU A 275 16.89 -1.15 25.83
C LEU A 275 17.34 -0.08 26.83
N LEU A 276 16.91 1.17 26.68
CA LEU A 276 17.39 2.29 27.51
C LEU A 276 16.26 2.81 28.40
N HIS A 277 16.56 2.97 29.70
CA HIS A 277 15.66 3.63 30.64
C HIS A 277 15.70 5.14 30.37
N ASN A 278 14.54 5.74 30.16
CA ASN A 278 14.38 7.18 30.05
C ASN A 278 13.24 7.61 30.99
N ALA A 279 13.41 8.76 31.64
CA ALA A 279 12.49 9.18 32.68
C ALA A 279 12.17 10.68 32.62
N VAL A 280 10.88 10.98 32.75
CA VAL A 280 10.37 12.32 33.03
C VAL A 280 9.82 12.33 34.44
N ASN A 281 10.35 13.18 35.32
CA ASN A 281 9.91 13.28 36.70
C ASN A 281 9.42 14.70 37.00
N ASN A 282 8.17 14.83 37.42
CA ASN A 282 7.67 16.07 38.03
C ASN A 282 7.45 15.84 39.52
N THR A 283 8.04 16.65 40.38
CA THR A 283 7.73 16.73 41.81
C THR A 283 7.37 18.14 42.25
N GLY A 284 7.65 19.15 41.41
CA GLY A 284 7.32 20.55 41.62
C GLY A 284 5.96 20.94 41.01
N VAL A 285 5.87 22.21 40.62
CA VAL A 285 4.67 22.81 40.04
C VAL A 285 4.90 23.11 38.56
N ILE A 286 3.98 22.66 37.72
CA ILE A 286 3.87 23.10 36.33
C ILE A 286 2.52 23.79 36.15
N GLN A 287 2.56 25.06 35.75
CA GLN A 287 1.39 25.89 35.55
C GLN A 287 1.37 26.42 34.12
N ALA A 288 0.29 26.12 33.39
CA ALA A 288 -0.03 26.68 32.10
C ALA A 288 -1.54 26.99 32.08
N GLN A 289 -1.96 28.00 32.84
CA GLN A 289 -3.37 28.37 32.90
C GLN A 289 -3.83 29.03 31.60
N THR A 290 -5.11 28.91 31.26
CA THR A 290 -5.69 29.66 30.14
C THR A 290 -5.58 31.16 30.39
N LEU A 291 -5.11 31.90 29.37
CA LEU A 291 -4.94 33.35 29.44
C LEU A 291 -5.29 33.98 28.09
N GLN A 292 -6.08 35.04 28.08
CA GLN A 292 -6.47 35.77 26.86
C GLN A 292 -7.07 34.87 25.75
N ASN A 293 -7.88 33.87 26.13
CA ASN A 293 -8.45 32.86 25.22
C ASN A 293 -7.43 31.87 24.60
N HIS A 294 -6.17 31.90 25.02
CA HIS A 294 -5.18 30.88 24.68
C HIS A 294 -5.21 29.77 25.72
N LYS A 295 -5.61 28.55 25.32
CA LYS A 295 -5.65 27.38 26.20
C LYS A 295 -4.23 26.95 26.53
N GLY A 296 -3.94 26.78 27.81
CA GLY A 296 -2.63 26.27 28.20
C GLY A 296 -2.50 24.76 27.99
N THR A 297 -1.29 24.31 27.72
CA THR A 297 -1.00 22.88 27.46
C THR A 297 0.21 22.41 28.25
N ILE A 298 0.10 21.24 28.88
CA ILE A 298 1.21 20.59 29.60
C ILE A 298 1.41 19.19 29.02
N LYS A 299 2.62 18.85 28.58
CA LYS A 299 2.96 17.53 28.04
C LYS A 299 4.19 16.94 28.72
N LEU A 300 4.04 15.77 29.32
CA LEU A 300 5.11 14.97 29.93
C LEU A 300 5.20 13.66 29.13
N LEU A 301 6.21 13.57 28.27
CA LEU A 301 6.30 12.53 27.23
C LEU A 301 7.57 11.69 27.38
N GLY A 302 7.43 10.43 27.80
CA GLY A 302 8.48 9.41 27.76
C GLY A 302 8.41 8.56 26.49
N GLY A 303 9.40 7.68 26.28
CA GLY A 303 9.33 6.71 25.18
C GLY A 303 8.23 5.66 25.39
N MET A 304 7.47 5.33 24.35
CA MET A 304 6.36 4.36 24.42
C MET A 304 6.81 2.90 24.52
N GLN A 305 8.10 2.61 24.32
CA GLN A 305 8.64 1.24 24.39
C GLN A 305 9.23 0.89 25.77
N SER A 306 9.86 1.86 26.46
CA SER A 306 10.57 1.62 27.73
C SER A 306 10.61 2.83 28.68
N GLY A 307 10.00 3.95 28.31
CA GLY A 307 10.06 5.19 29.09
C GLY A 307 9.17 5.19 30.32
N THR A 308 9.56 5.95 31.34
CA THR A 308 8.74 6.17 32.53
C THR A 308 8.41 7.65 32.69
N VAL A 309 7.15 7.99 32.91
CA VAL A 309 6.73 9.31 33.39
C VAL A 309 6.28 9.17 34.85
N ASN A 310 6.96 9.83 35.77
CA ASN A 310 6.58 9.94 37.18
C ASN A 310 5.96 11.32 37.44
N VAL A 311 4.69 11.35 37.80
CA VAL A 311 3.92 12.56 38.08
C VAL A 311 3.69 12.68 39.58
N ALA A 312 4.26 13.71 40.19
CA ALA A 312 4.05 14.16 41.56
C ALA A 312 3.84 15.68 41.56
N GLY A 313 3.57 16.28 42.72
CA GLY A 313 3.40 17.73 42.85
C GLY A 313 2.12 18.22 42.17
N GLN A 314 2.23 19.29 41.38
CA GLN A 314 1.06 19.95 40.76
C GLN A 314 1.22 20.13 39.24
N LEU A 315 0.17 19.79 38.50
CA LEU A 315 -0.04 20.16 37.10
C LEU A 315 -1.32 21.01 36.99
N ASP A 316 -1.20 22.27 36.59
CA ASP A 316 -2.32 23.22 36.52
C ASP A 316 -2.46 23.79 35.11
N ALA A 317 -3.48 23.34 34.40
CA ALA A 317 -3.93 23.89 33.13
C ALA A 317 -5.36 24.45 33.23
N SER A 318 -5.73 25.01 34.38
CA SER A 318 -7.06 25.57 34.63
C SER A 318 -7.28 26.91 33.91
N ALA A 319 -8.54 27.37 33.88
CA ALA A 319 -8.98 28.64 33.33
C ALA A 319 -9.69 29.50 34.40
N PRO A 320 -8.97 29.98 35.44
CA PRO A 320 -9.59 30.69 36.56
C PRO A 320 -10.09 32.09 36.17
N HIS A 321 -9.56 32.68 35.10
CA HIS A 321 -9.88 34.03 34.63
C HIS A 321 -10.78 34.05 33.37
N GLY A 322 -11.43 32.93 33.04
CA GLY A 322 -12.31 32.78 31.87
C GLY A 322 -11.70 31.97 30.72
N GLY A 323 -12.56 31.53 29.79
CA GLY A 323 -12.19 30.60 28.70
C GLY A 323 -12.34 29.12 29.10
N ASP A 324 -11.99 28.20 28.20
CA ASP A 324 -11.98 26.77 28.50
C ASP A 324 -10.72 26.35 29.24
N GLY A 325 -10.83 25.29 30.04
CA GLY A 325 -9.69 24.59 30.62
C GLY A 325 -8.75 24.04 29.55
N GLY A 326 -7.47 23.97 29.92
CA GLY A 326 -6.39 23.49 29.07
C GLY A 326 -6.30 21.97 28.95
N PHE A 327 -5.19 21.51 28.39
CA PHE A 327 -4.94 20.10 28.14
C PHE A 327 -3.65 19.63 28.82
N ILE A 328 -3.72 18.46 29.46
CA ILE A 328 -2.58 17.82 30.11
C ILE A 328 -2.39 16.44 29.51
N ASP A 329 -1.17 16.09 29.14
CA ASP A 329 -0.80 14.82 28.54
C ASP A 329 0.36 14.19 29.31
N THR A 330 0.16 12.96 29.77
CA THR A 330 1.18 12.12 30.39
C THR A 330 1.24 10.79 29.65
N SER A 331 2.22 10.64 28.76
CA SER A 331 2.35 9.51 27.84
C SER A 331 3.72 8.86 27.95
N ALA A 332 3.77 7.53 28.14
CA ALA A 332 4.99 6.71 28.14
C ALA A 332 4.65 5.22 28.22
N ALA A 333 5.66 4.34 28.06
CA ALA A 333 5.50 2.91 28.35
C ALA A 333 5.00 2.64 29.77
N HIS A 334 5.41 3.48 30.74
CA HIS A 334 4.94 3.44 32.12
C HIS A 334 4.62 4.85 32.59
N VAL A 335 3.40 5.07 33.09
CA VAL A 335 3.00 6.32 33.75
C VAL A 335 2.69 6.01 35.21
N LYS A 336 3.38 6.67 36.13
CA LYS A 336 3.21 6.50 37.58
C LYS A 336 2.83 7.83 38.21
N VAL A 337 1.69 7.87 38.88
CA VAL A 337 1.16 9.04 39.56
C VAL A 337 1.30 8.84 41.06
N ALA A 338 2.07 9.70 41.71
CA ALA A 338 2.29 9.67 43.14
C ALA A 338 1.04 10.07 43.92
N ASP A 339 0.97 9.62 45.18
CA ASP A 339 -0.09 10.03 46.10
C ASP A 339 -0.10 11.55 46.30
N ASN A 340 -1.30 12.12 46.41
CA ASN A 340 -1.55 13.56 46.58
C ASN A 340 -1.10 14.43 45.39
N THR A 341 -0.81 13.85 44.23
CA THR A 341 -0.63 14.62 42.99
C THR A 341 -1.89 15.43 42.69
N LEU A 342 -1.72 16.72 42.43
CA LEU A 342 -2.79 17.66 42.12
C LEU A 342 -2.79 18.00 40.64
N VAL A 343 -3.85 17.66 39.95
CA VAL A 343 -4.06 17.94 38.53
C VAL A 343 -5.39 18.68 38.36
N THR A 344 -5.32 19.88 37.81
CA THR A 344 -6.53 20.68 37.53
C THR A 344 -6.55 21.21 36.11
N THR A 345 -7.69 21.02 35.45
CA THR A 345 -8.03 21.62 34.15
C THR A 345 -9.33 22.40 34.25
N GLN A 346 -9.72 22.80 35.46
CA GLN A 346 -11.01 23.40 35.74
C GLN A 346 -11.23 24.68 34.95
N SER A 347 -12.44 24.88 34.43
CA SER A 347 -12.88 26.19 34.00
C SER A 347 -14.06 26.66 34.84
N ALA A 348 -14.04 27.95 35.21
CA ALA A 348 -15.13 28.59 35.92
C ALA A 348 -16.27 29.05 34.99
N GLN A 349 -15.98 29.34 33.72
CA GLN A 349 -16.92 29.98 32.78
C GLN A 349 -17.02 29.26 31.41
N GLY A 350 -16.21 28.24 31.17
CA GLY A 350 -16.16 27.46 29.94
C GLY A 350 -16.16 25.96 30.24
N GLN A 351 -15.68 25.17 29.29
CA GLN A 351 -15.59 23.72 29.46
C GLN A 351 -14.36 23.35 30.30
N THR A 352 -14.52 22.44 31.26
CA THR A 352 -13.40 21.81 31.96
C THR A 352 -12.54 21.05 30.96
N GLY A 353 -11.23 21.24 31.02
CA GLY A 353 -10.29 20.59 30.11
C GLY A 353 -10.02 19.12 30.47
N THR A 354 -9.04 18.50 29.82
CA THR A 354 -8.79 17.06 29.94
C THR A 354 -7.34 16.77 30.35
N TRP A 355 -7.18 15.79 31.22
CA TRP A 355 -5.92 15.10 31.47
C TRP A 355 -5.94 13.72 30.80
N LEU A 356 -5.10 13.55 29.79
CA LEU A 356 -4.84 12.29 29.11
C LEU A 356 -3.68 11.55 29.78
N ILE A 357 -3.92 10.29 30.12
CA ILE A 357 -2.93 9.33 30.61
C ILE A 357 -2.85 8.21 29.56
N ASP A 358 -1.72 8.09 28.87
CA ASP A 358 -1.55 7.13 27.76
C ASP A 358 -0.34 6.19 27.94
N PRO A 359 -0.52 5.07 28.67
CA PRO A 359 0.38 3.93 28.69
C PRO A 359 -0.24 2.69 28.04
N PRO A 360 0.53 1.65 27.67
CA PRO A 360 -0.03 0.42 27.10
C PRO A 360 -0.98 -0.36 28.02
N ASP A 361 -0.73 -0.35 29.34
CA ASP A 361 -1.58 -0.92 30.38
C ASP A 361 -1.71 0.10 31.53
N PHE A 362 -2.85 0.12 32.23
CA PHE A 362 -3.01 1.00 33.39
C PHE A 362 -3.85 0.39 34.51
N THR A 363 -3.35 0.50 35.75
CA THR A 363 -4.01 -0.05 36.94
C THR A 363 -4.19 1.02 38.02
N VAL A 364 -5.46 1.24 38.39
CA VAL A 364 -5.86 2.05 39.54
C VAL A 364 -5.87 1.17 40.80
N ALA A 365 -4.81 1.28 41.59
CA ALA A 365 -4.64 0.62 42.88
C ALA A 365 -3.56 1.32 43.71
N ALA A 366 -3.71 1.30 45.04
CA ALA A 366 -2.67 1.69 45.97
C ALA A 366 -1.33 0.99 45.65
N GLY A 367 -0.27 1.79 45.46
CA GLY A 367 1.07 1.29 45.13
C GLY A 367 1.26 0.82 43.68
N SER A 368 0.27 0.99 42.80
CA SER A 368 0.36 0.68 41.36
C SER A 368 0.62 1.95 40.52
N ASP A 369 -0.16 2.21 39.47
CA ASP A 369 0.07 3.33 38.56
C ASP A 369 -0.56 4.62 39.07
N ILE A 370 -1.76 4.53 39.68
CA ILE A 370 -2.38 5.61 40.46
C ILE A 370 -3.24 5.02 41.57
N ALA A 371 -3.22 5.61 42.77
CA ALA A 371 -4.15 5.22 43.84
C ALA A 371 -5.57 5.70 43.55
N GLY A 372 -6.59 4.91 43.94
CA GLY A 372 -8.00 5.26 43.73
C GLY A 372 -8.38 6.60 44.38
N VAL A 373 -7.84 6.89 45.57
CA VAL A 373 -8.03 8.17 46.28
C VAL A 373 -7.41 9.36 45.53
N THR A 374 -6.27 9.18 44.88
CA THR A 374 -5.60 10.23 44.10
C THR A 374 -6.37 10.51 42.81
N LEU A 375 -6.82 9.46 42.11
CA LEU A 375 -7.68 9.61 40.94
C LEU A 375 -8.99 10.34 41.30
N SER A 376 -9.61 9.93 42.42
CA SER A 376 -10.83 10.52 42.96
C SER A 376 -10.71 12.03 43.22
N GLY A 377 -9.61 12.45 43.87
CA GLY A 377 -9.36 13.87 44.16
C GLY A 377 -9.22 14.72 42.89
N ASN A 378 -8.56 14.18 41.86
CA ASN A 378 -8.34 14.90 40.61
C ASN A 378 -9.62 15.01 39.75
N LEU A 379 -10.48 13.99 39.77
CA LEU A 379 -11.78 14.00 39.09
C LEU A 379 -12.73 15.10 39.61
N VAL A 380 -12.48 15.69 40.78
CA VAL A 380 -13.29 16.82 41.30
C VAL A 380 -13.21 18.07 40.40
N THR A 381 -12.10 18.24 39.67
CA THR A 381 -11.82 19.46 38.90
C THR A 381 -11.37 19.21 37.46
N THR A 382 -11.24 17.95 37.04
CA THR A 382 -10.58 17.56 35.79
C THR A 382 -11.34 16.42 35.11
N ASN A 383 -11.53 16.50 33.79
CA ASN A 383 -11.90 15.33 32.99
C ASN A 383 -10.64 14.46 32.82
N ILE A 384 -10.73 13.17 33.09
CA ILE A 384 -9.58 12.27 33.00
C ILE A 384 -9.86 11.20 31.96
N THR A 385 -8.96 11.06 31.00
CA THR A 385 -8.97 9.98 30.03
C THR A 385 -7.77 9.08 30.27
N ILE A 386 -8.03 7.82 30.59
CA ILE A 386 -7.03 6.75 30.65
C ILE A 386 -7.16 5.99 29.33
N LEU A 387 -6.15 6.14 28.47
CA LEU A 387 -6.08 5.52 27.16
C LEU A 387 -4.99 4.45 27.17
N SER A 388 -5.38 3.19 27.05
CA SER A 388 -4.42 2.12 26.76
C SER A 388 -4.12 2.10 25.26
N SER A 389 -2.84 2.16 24.90
CA SER A 389 -2.36 2.19 23.52
C SER A 389 -1.63 0.91 23.09
N ASN A 390 -1.68 0.61 21.77
CA ASN A 390 -1.00 -0.54 21.15
C ASN A 390 0.53 -0.32 21.07
N GLY A 391 1.23 -0.34 22.21
CA GLY A 391 2.62 0.11 22.29
C GLY A 391 3.70 -0.98 22.42
N ILE A 392 3.39 -2.15 22.99
CA ILE A 392 4.44 -3.11 23.40
C ILE A 392 3.96 -4.56 23.20
N ALA A 393 4.80 -5.41 22.61
CA ALA A 393 4.54 -6.85 22.57
C ALA A 393 4.63 -7.46 23.98
N GLY A 394 3.55 -8.12 24.45
CA GLY A 394 3.51 -8.79 25.76
C GLY A 394 2.82 -8.02 26.89
N VAL A 395 2.27 -6.84 26.61
CA VAL A 395 1.32 -6.14 27.51
C VAL A 395 -0.11 -6.56 27.18
N ASN A 396 -1.01 -6.49 28.16
CA ASN A 396 -2.37 -6.98 27.96
C ASN A 396 -3.23 -5.98 27.19
N GLY A 397 -2.95 -4.67 27.25
CA GLY A 397 -3.84 -3.65 26.70
C GLY A 397 -5.07 -3.37 27.56
N ASP A 398 -5.00 -3.62 28.87
CA ASP A 398 -6.13 -3.55 29.80
C ASP A 398 -6.09 -2.28 30.68
N VAL A 399 -7.27 -1.83 31.08
CA VAL A 399 -7.44 -0.80 32.13
C VAL A 399 -8.17 -1.42 33.34
N ASN A 400 -7.51 -1.43 34.50
CA ASN A 400 -7.99 -2.10 35.71
C ASN A 400 -8.33 -1.10 36.82
N ILE A 401 -9.58 -1.14 37.31
CA ILE A 401 -10.03 -0.41 38.51
C ILE A 401 -10.06 -1.37 39.70
N ASN A 402 -8.96 -1.43 40.45
CA ASN A 402 -8.76 -2.37 41.56
C ASN A 402 -8.98 -1.75 42.94
N GLU A 403 -9.15 -0.43 43.00
CA GLU A 403 -9.48 0.33 44.22
C GLU A 403 -10.67 1.25 43.94
N ALA A 404 -11.43 1.59 45.00
CA ALA A 404 -12.61 2.43 44.87
C ALA A 404 -12.27 3.84 44.36
N VAL A 405 -13.08 4.34 43.44
CA VAL A 405 -12.97 5.70 42.88
C VAL A 405 -14.27 6.46 43.18
N THR A 406 -14.19 7.52 43.97
CA THR A 406 -15.36 8.27 44.43
C THR A 406 -15.14 9.77 44.33
N TRP A 407 -15.95 10.47 43.54
CA TRP A 407 -15.82 11.93 43.40
C TRP A 407 -17.15 12.67 43.34
N THR A 408 -17.11 13.94 43.70
CA THR A 408 -18.17 14.92 43.44
C THR A 408 -17.55 16.08 42.68
N ALA A 409 -18.00 16.33 41.45
CA ALA A 409 -17.47 17.46 40.68
C ALA A 409 -17.82 18.80 41.37
N SER A 410 -16.83 19.68 41.46
CA SER A 410 -16.96 20.99 42.12
C SER A 410 -17.69 22.05 41.27
N GLY A 411 -17.87 21.80 39.97
CA GLY A 411 -18.51 22.70 39.00
C GLY A 411 -19.39 21.94 38.00
N ALA A 412 -19.13 22.14 36.70
CA ALA A 412 -19.73 21.33 35.64
C ALA A 412 -19.35 19.84 35.81
N PRO A 413 -20.20 18.90 35.31
CA PRO A 413 -19.89 17.49 35.46
C PRO A 413 -18.55 17.08 34.87
N THR A 414 -17.77 16.31 35.61
CA THR A 414 -16.49 15.74 35.14
C THR A 414 -16.64 14.29 34.71
N THR A 415 -15.83 13.85 33.76
CA THR A 415 -15.91 12.51 33.19
C THR A 415 -14.62 11.74 33.43
N LEU A 416 -14.76 10.50 33.93
CA LEU A 416 -13.71 9.48 33.84
C LEU A 416 -13.94 8.66 32.57
N THR A 417 -13.02 8.75 31.62
CA THR A 417 -13.02 7.98 30.38
C THR A 417 -11.95 6.91 30.45
N LEU A 418 -12.33 5.66 30.27
CA LEU A 418 -11.46 4.50 30.21
C LEU A 418 -11.52 3.96 28.78
N THR A 419 -10.40 3.90 28.09
CA THR A 419 -10.30 3.31 26.76
C THR A 419 -9.22 2.26 26.78
N ALA A 420 -9.57 1.00 26.53
CA ALA A 420 -8.66 -0.13 26.56
C ALA A 420 -8.56 -0.80 25.18
N VAL A 421 -7.35 -1.22 24.81
CA VAL A 421 -7.13 -2.06 23.63
C VAL A 421 -7.86 -3.38 23.76
N ASN A 422 -7.83 -3.98 24.95
CA ASN A 422 -8.49 -5.24 25.27
C ASN A 422 -9.64 -5.00 26.24
N ASP A 423 -9.41 -5.09 27.55
CA ASP A 423 -10.51 -5.08 28.52
C ASP A 423 -10.50 -3.86 29.46
N VAL A 424 -11.69 -3.41 29.86
CA VAL A 424 -11.87 -2.54 31.02
C VAL A 424 -12.43 -3.37 32.18
N ASN A 425 -11.66 -3.52 33.25
CA ASN A 425 -12.01 -4.36 34.39
C ASN A 425 -12.34 -3.52 35.63
N PHE A 426 -13.59 -3.56 36.10
CA PHE A 426 -14.01 -3.01 37.38
C PHE A 426 -13.97 -4.08 38.47
N ASN A 427 -12.89 -4.07 39.25
CA ASN A 427 -12.68 -4.94 40.42
C ASN A 427 -13.02 -4.23 41.74
N ALA A 428 -13.31 -2.93 41.71
CA ALA A 428 -13.74 -2.11 42.85
C ALA A 428 -14.84 -1.12 42.45
N ALA A 429 -15.42 -0.45 43.46
CA ALA A 429 -16.56 0.44 43.28
C ALA A 429 -16.18 1.75 42.58
N VAL A 430 -17.11 2.29 41.78
CA VAL A 430 -16.98 3.64 41.21
C VAL A 430 -18.23 4.44 41.57
N THR A 431 -18.07 5.59 42.21
CA THR A 431 -19.18 6.44 42.66
C THR A 431 -18.96 7.90 42.24
N ALA A 432 -19.83 8.43 41.38
CA ALA A 432 -19.73 9.79 40.87
C ALA A 432 -20.97 10.62 41.21
N THR A 433 -20.77 11.83 41.73
CA THR A 433 -21.83 12.85 41.86
C THR A 433 -21.49 14.05 40.98
N LYS A 434 -22.42 14.48 40.14
CA LYS A 434 -22.15 15.38 39.01
C LYS A 434 -20.97 14.85 38.18
N GLY A 435 -20.97 13.57 37.86
CA GLY A 435 -19.87 12.96 37.12
C GLY A 435 -20.31 11.77 36.28
N SER A 436 -19.66 11.62 35.13
CA SER A 436 -19.95 10.55 34.18
C SER A 436 -18.82 9.53 34.10
N LEU A 437 -19.15 8.30 33.74
CA LEU A 437 -18.21 7.20 33.53
C LEU A 437 -18.35 6.67 32.11
N VAL A 438 -17.27 6.70 31.35
CA VAL A 438 -17.21 6.13 30.01
C VAL A 438 -16.19 4.99 30.01
N ALA A 439 -16.57 3.83 29.49
CA ALA A 439 -15.66 2.71 29.27
C ALA A 439 -15.77 2.23 27.82
N THR A 440 -14.67 2.17 27.10
CA THR A 440 -14.58 1.65 25.73
C THR A 440 -13.51 0.58 25.69
N ALA A 441 -13.88 -0.65 25.36
CA ALA A 441 -12.99 -1.80 25.36
C ALA A 441 -12.91 -2.41 23.96
N GLY A 442 -11.69 -2.70 23.49
CA GLY A 442 -11.49 -3.43 22.24
C GLY A 442 -11.83 -4.91 22.33
N ARG A 443 -12.18 -5.42 23.52
CA ARG A 443 -12.75 -6.75 23.77
C ARG A 443 -13.91 -6.66 24.75
N ASP A 444 -13.70 -6.61 26.07
CA ASP A 444 -14.78 -6.66 27.06
C ASP A 444 -14.80 -5.51 28.07
N VAL A 445 -16.00 -5.15 28.54
CA VAL A 445 -16.17 -4.39 29.80
C VAL A 445 -16.67 -5.33 30.88
N LEU A 446 -15.92 -5.51 31.96
CA LEU A 446 -16.23 -6.46 33.04
C LEU A 446 -16.40 -5.76 34.38
N VAL A 447 -17.61 -5.83 34.95
CA VAL A 447 -17.87 -5.53 36.37
C VAL A 447 -17.88 -6.83 37.15
N LYS A 448 -16.92 -7.00 38.05
CA LYS A 448 -16.72 -8.26 38.78
C LYS A 448 -17.71 -8.44 39.93
N ALA A 449 -18.09 -9.70 40.19
CA ALA A 449 -18.88 -10.04 41.36
C ALA A 449 -18.16 -9.65 42.66
N GLY A 450 -18.91 -9.13 43.64
CA GLY A 450 -18.38 -8.65 44.92
C GLY A 450 -18.00 -7.16 44.94
N VAL A 451 -18.05 -6.47 43.81
CA VAL A 451 -18.01 -4.99 43.78
C VAL A 451 -19.27 -4.44 44.44
N THR A 452 -19.14 -3.41 45.29
CA THR A 452 -20.28 -2.83 46.01
C THR A 452 -21.26 -2.10 45.09
N GLY A 453 -20.75 -1.55 43.98
CA GLY A 453 -21.54 -1.09 42.84
C GLY A 453 -20.83 -0.04 41.98
N ILE A 454 -21.41 0.24 40.82
CA ILE A 454 -21.06 1.39 39.97
C ILE A 454 -22.22 2.38 40.03
N THR A 455 -21.98 3.59 40.54
CA THR A 455 -23.04 4.56 40.83
C THR A 455 -22.74 5.93 40.22
N THR A 456 -23.71 6.53 39.53
CA THR A 456 -23.66 7.94 39.12
C THR A 456 -24.91 8.69 39.58
N THR A 457 -24.74 9.94 40.01
CA THR A 457 -25.83 10.89 40.31
C THR A 457 -25.60 12.18 39.53
N ASN A 458 -26.57 12.66 38.76
CA ASN A 458 -26.44 13.77 37.82
C ASN A 458 -25.28 13.57 36.83
N GLY A 459 -25.22 12.37 36.25
CA GLY A 459 -24.18 11.96 35.31
C GLY A 459 -24.47 10.57 34.76
N SER A 460 -23.89 10.26 33.61
CA SER A 460 -24.25 9.07 32.82
C SER A 460 -23.16 8.00 32.86
N ILE A 461 -23.55 6.77 32.59
CA ILE A 461 -22.63 5.65 32.35
C ILE A 461 -22.76 5.25 30.88
N THR A 462 -21.63 5.15 30.17
CA THR A 462 -21.59 4.69 28.77
C THR A 462 -20.52 3.64 28.59
N TRP A 463 -20.92 2.42 28.26
CA TRP A 463 -20.02 1.29 28.05
C TRP A 463 -20.13 0.79 26.61
N THR A 464 -18.96 0.63 25.99
CA THR A 464 -18.83 0.10 24.63
C THR A 464 -17.79 -1.02 24.62
N ALA A 465 -18.11 -2.15 24.00
CA ALA A 465 -17.21 -3.29 23.88
C ALA A 465 -17.33 -3.91 22.47
N THR A 466 -16.23 -4.38 21.87
CA THR A 466 -16.35 -5.10 20.59
C THR A 466 -16.91 -6.52 20.78
N ARG A 467 -16.75 -7.08 21.98
CA ARG A 467 -17.19 -8.43 22.33
C ARG A 467 -18.28 -8.37 23.40
N ASP A 468 -17.97 -8.47 24.69
CA ASP A 468 -18.98 -8.64 25.73
C ASP A 468 -19.00 -7.50 26.76
N ILE A 469 -20.18 -7.24 27.33
CA ILE A 469 -20.33 -6.41 28.55
C ILE A 469 -20.89 -7.30 29.65
N ASN A 470 -20.11 -7.49 30.71
CA ASN A 470 -20.43 -8.40 31.81
C ASN A 470 -20.67 -7.61 33.10
N ILE A 471 -21.92 -7.57 33.59
CA ILE A 471 -22.38 -6.80 34.75
C ILE A 471 -22.71 -7.75 35.89
N ASN A 472 -21.72 -8.03 36.75
CA ASN A 472 -21.88 -8.98 37.87
C ASN A 472 -21.97 -8.30 39.26
N ALA A 473 -22.13 -6.98 39.30
CA ALA A 473 -22.37 -6.21 40.51
C ALA A 473 -23.36 -5.07 40.28
N PRO A 474 -23.94 -4.46 41.33
CA PRO A 474 -24.99 -3.47 41.17
C PRO A 474 -24.57 -2.25 40.34
N VAL A 475 -25.45 -1.77 39.46
CA VAL A 475 -25.25 -0.51 38.71
C VAL A 475 -26.41 0.44 38.99
N THR A 476 -26.11 1.67 39.40
CA THR A 476 -27.12 2.68 39.72
C THR A 476 -26.84 3.98 38.97
N THR A 477 -27.86 4.50 38.29
CA THR A 477 -27.83 5.86 37.71
C THR A 477 -29.01 6.67 38.24
N THR A 478 -28.77 7.91 38.65
CA THR A 478 -29.80 8.85 39.09
C THR A 478 -29.61 10.17 38.36
N ASP A 479 -30.66 10.71 37.73
CA ASP A 479 -30.59 11.93 36.91
C ASP A 479 -29.52 11.83 35.80
N GLY A 480 -29.43 10.67 35.17
CA GLY A 480 -28.45 10.36 34.12
C GLY A 480 -28.80 9.06 33.42
N ASN A 481 -28.16 8.82 32.27
CA ASN A 481 -28.48 7.68 31.42
C ASN A 481 -27.51 6.51 31.67
N PHE A 482 -28.00 5.29 31.46
CA PHE A 482 -27.15 4.10 31.32
C PHE A 482 -27.18 3.62 29.87
N THR A 483 -26.03 3.55 29.22
CA THR A 483 -25.89 3.03 27.86
C THR A 483 -24.85 1.93 27.84
N ALA A 484 -25.22 0.76 27.34
CA ALA A 484 -24.32 -0.35 27.09
C ALA A 484 -24.49 -0.83 25.64
N CYS A 485 -23.41 -0.87 24.87
CA CYS A 485 -23.42 -1.36 23.51
C CYS A 485 -22.26 -2.31 23.25
N CYS A 486 -22.53 -3.52 22.76
CA CYS A 486 -21.49 -4.46 22.42
C CYS A 486 -21.73 -5.26 21.16
N GLY A 487 -20.63 -5.77 20.59
CA GLY A 487 -20.65 -6.61 19.38
C GLY A 487 -21.01 -8.07 19.64
N ARG A 488 -21.20 -8.52 20.88
CA ARG A 488 -21.76 -9.84 21.22
C ARG A 488 -22.77 -9.71 22.36
N ASP A 489 -22.45 -10.17 23.56
CA ASP A 489 -23.43 -10.36 24.63
C ASP A 489 -23.34 -9.28 25.72
N ILE A 490 -24.49 -8.80 26.18
CA ILE A 490 -24.60 -8.07 27.45
C ILE A 490 -25.10 -9.07 28.50
N ASN A 491 -24.21 -9.50 29.40
CA ASN A 491 -24.51 -10.44 30.47
C ASN A 491 -24.77 -9.69 31.78
N ILE A 492 -25.98 -9.77 32.31
CA ILE A 492 -26.39 -9.04 33.51
C ILE A 492 -26.80 -10.03 34.59
N SER A 493 -26.01 -10.08 35.66
CA SER A 493 -26.18 -11.01 36.78
C SER A 493 -26.30 -10.32 38.15
N ALA A 494 -26.48 -9.00 38.16
CA ALA A 494 -26.69 -8.20 39.36
C ALA A 494 -27.72 -7.10 39.13
N ALA A 495 -28.24 -6.52 40.22
CA ALA A 495 -29.29 -5.50 40.17
C ALA A 495 -28.86 -4.25 39.38
N MET A 496 -29.75 -3.71 38.56
CA MET A 496 -29.57 -2.36 37.99
C MET A 496 -30.74 -1.46 38.37
N THR A 497 -30.43 -0.20 38.69
CA THR A 497 -31.40 0.83 39.05
C THR A 497 -31.14 2.09 38.24
N THR A 498 -32.16 2.63 37.58
CA THR A 498 -32.09 3.92 36.90
C THR A 498 -33.26 4.80 37.35
N THR A 499 -32.95 5.98 37.89
CA THR A 499 -33.96 6.95 38.35
C THR A 499 -33.85 8.24 37.55
N ARG A 500 -34.95 8.67 36.92
CA ARG A 500 -35.07 9.88 36.09
C ARG A 500 -34.00 9.94 34.98
N GLY A 501 -33.83 8.83 34.28
CA GLY A 501 -32.92 8.69 33.15
C GLY A 501 -33.31 7.52 32.24
N ASN A 502 -32.65 7.44 31.08
CA ASN A 502 -32.91 6.41 30.09
C ASN A 502 -31.90 5.26 30.19
N VAL A 503 -32.36 4.07 29.82
CA VAL A 503 -31.53 2.87 29.70
C VAL A 503 -31.50 2.44 28.24
N THR A 504 -30.31 2.28 27.67
CA THR A 504 -30.12 1.74 26.32
C THR A 504 -29.19 0.54 26.39
N LEU A 505 -29.69 -0.63 26.02
CA LEU A 505 -28.91 -1.87 25.93
C LEU A 505 -28.90 -2.32 24.48
N LYS A 506 -27.71 -2.47 23.89
CA LYS A 506 -27.56 -2.92 22.52
C LYS A 506 -26.55 -4.05 22.45
N ALA A 507 -27.03 -5.25 22.14
CA ALA A 507 -26.22 -6.46 22.05
C ALA A 507 -26.46 -7.11 20.69
N GLY A 508 -25.42 -7.31 19.90
CA GLY A 508 -25.60 -7.96 18.62
C GLY A 508 -24.29 -8.21 17.89
N SER A 509 -24.17 -9.43 17.36
CA SER A 509 -23.06 -9.90 16.53
C SER A 509 -22.76 -8.95 15.37
N ASP A 510 -21.52 -8.95 14.91
CA ASP A 510 -20.91 -8.25 13.78
C ASP A 510 -21.54 -8.55 12.39
N GLY A 511 -22.86 -8.69 12.33
CA GLY A 511 -23.59 -8.91 11.09
C GLY A 511 -23.96 -10.36 10.83
N THR A 512 -23.98 -11.28 11.81
CA THR A 512 -24.31 -12.70 11.56
C THR A 512 -25.81 -13.01 11.61
N GLY A 513 -26.63 -12.16 12.24
CA GLY A 513 -28.08 -12.38 12.42
C GLY A 513 -28.42 -13.61 13.28
N PRO A 514 -29.71 -13.93 13.48
CA PRO A 514 -30.14 -15.04 14.35
C PRO A 514 -29.61 -16.43 13.94
N ALA A 515 -29.17 -16.60 12.68
CA ALA A 515 -28.70 -17.88 12.14
C ALA A 515 -27.18 -18.10 12.28
N GLY A 516 -26.41 -17.14 12.82
CA GLY A 516 -24.98 -17.28 13.08
C GLY A 516 -24.68 -17.55 14.56
N LEU A 517 -24.24 -18.77 14.88
CA LEU A 517 -24.08 -19.34 16.23
C LEU A 517 -22.94 -18.74 17.10
N ILE A 518 -22.65 -17.45 17.04
CA ILE A 518 -21.74 -16.80 17.99
C ILE A 518 -22.51 -15.63 18.62
N GLY A 519 -22.53 -15.57 19.96
CA GLY A 519 -23.33 -14.69 20.82
C GLY A 519 -23.61 -13.26 20.32
N GLY A 520 -24.68 -12.66 20.82
CA GLY A 520 -25.26 -11.43 20.30
C GLY A 520 -26.54 -10.96 20.99
N THR A 521 -26.77 -11.25 22.27
CA THR A 521 -28.04 -10.91 22.93
C THR A 521 -27.86 -10.35 24.34
N VAL A 522 -28.95 -9.86 24.92
CA VAL A 522 -28.98 -9.39 26.31
C VAL A 522 -29.45 -10.55 27.20
N PHE A 523 -28.62 -10.94 28.15
CA PHE A 523 -28.89 -12.00 29.11
C PHE A 523 -29.12 -11.44 30.51
N PHE A 524 -30.16 -11.95 31.17
CA PHE A 524 -30.52 -11.59 32.53
C PHE A 524 -30.54 -12.85 33.41
N ALA A 525 -29.80 -12.86 34.51
CA ALA A 525 -29.74 -14.02 35.40
C ALA A 525 -31.07 -14.26 36.15
N PRO A 526 -31.57 -15.50 36.21
CA PRO A 526 -32.94 -15.84 36.66
C PRO A 526 -33.21 -15.69 38.18
N ALA A 527 -32.30 -15.13 38.98
CA ALA A 527 -32.42 -15.03 40.44
C ALA A 527 -32.05 -13.64 41.01
N THR A 528 -32.07 -12.61 40.17
CA THR A 528 -31.70 -11.23 40.54
C THR A 528 -32.96 -10.36 40.65
N PRO A 529 -33.02 -9.36 41.55
CA PRO A 529 -34.20 -8.48 41.62
C PRO A 529 -34.42 -7.82 40.26
N SER A 530 -35.68 -7.55 39.96
CA SER A 530 -36.10 -6.85 38.75
C SER A 530 -35.32 -5.56 38.52
N TYR A 531 -34.99 -5.29 37.26
CA TYR A 531 -34.23 -4.11 36.84
C TYR A 531 -35.14 -2.88 36.96
N ALA A 532 -34.87 -2.03 37.96
CA ALA A 532 -35.77 -0.95 38.32
C ALA A 532 -35.49 0.31 37.50
N VAL A 533 -36.48 0.76 36.72
CA VAL A 533 -36.40 2.02 35.97
C VAL A 533 -37.59 2.89 36.38
N THR A 534 -37.28 4.07 36.92
CA THR A 534 -38.27 4.94 37.56
C THR A 534 -38.15 6.36 37.05
N GLY A 535 -39.23 6.96 36.59
CA GLY A 535 -39.28 8.41 36.34
C GLY A 535 -40.18 8.79 35.17
N PRO A 536 -40.71 10.02 35.17
CA PRO A 536 -41.58 10.50 34.10
C PRO A 536 -40.80 10.57 32.78
N GLY A 537 -41.27 9.84 31.77
CA GLY A 537 -40.63 9.80 30.45
C GLY A 537 -39.33 9.00 30.38
N ALA A 538 -38.96 8.27 31.44
CA ALA A 538 -37.83 7.36 31.41
C ALA A 538 -38.10 6.20 30.42
N ALA A 539 -37.18 5.95 29.50
CA ALA A 539 -37.31 4.90 28.51
C ALA A 539 -36.23 3.84 28.68
N VAL A 540 -36.63 2.57 28.54
CA VAL A 540 -35.74 1.43 28.35
C VAL A 540 -35.81 1.04 26.88
N THR A 541 -34.68 1.12 26.18
CA THR A 541 -34.54 0.65 24.80
C THR A 541 -33.60 -0.55 24.77
N LEU A 542 -34.07 -1.68 24.26
CA LEU A 542 -33.23 -2.86 24.01
C LEU A 542 -33.17 -3.17 22.53
N ASP A 543 -31.99 -3.16 21.97
CA ASP A 543 -31.73 -3.66 20.62
C ASP A 543 -30.91 -4.97 20.75
N TYR A 544 -31.48 -6.10 20.34
CA TYR A 544 -30.89 -7.41 20.58
C TYR A 544 -30.97 -8.31 19.35
N THR A 545 -30.02 -9.23 19.17
CA THR A 545 -30.21 -10.34 18.24
C THR A 545 -31.13 -11.38 18.90
N PRO A 546 -32.31 -11.67 18.33
CA PRO A 546 -33.21 -12.68 18.88
C PRO A 546 -32.68 -14.09 18.59
N THR A 547 -33.13 -15.08 19.37
CA THR A 547 -32.91 -16.51 19.05
C THR A 547 -33.45 -16.88 17.67
N SER A 548 -34.59 -16.30 17.30
CA SER A 548 -35.21 -16.36 15.99
C SER A 548 -36.22 -15.22 15.89
N TYR A 549 -36.39 -14.65 14.69
CA TYR A 549 -37.44 -13.64 14.47
C TYR A 549 -38.86 -14.18 14.69
N ALA A 550 -39.07 -15.49 14.52
CA ALA A 550 -40.39 -16.12 14.74
C ALA A 550 -40.71 -16.36 16.21
N THR A 551 -39.68 -16.48 17.07
CA THR A 551 -39.82 -16.73 18.51
C THR A 551 -38.85 -15.82 19.29
N PRO A 552 -39.09 -14.50 19.30
CA PRO A 552 -38.16 -13.55 19.89
C PRO A 552 -38.07 -13.70 21.41
N ASN A 553 -36.92 -13.34 21.98
CA ASN A 553 -36.78 -13.16 23.42
C ASN A 553 -37.78 -12.10 23.92
N ASN A 554 -38.36 -12.32 25.11
CA ASN A 554 -39.28 -11.38 25.75
C ASN A 554 -38.66 -10.85 27.04
N TYR A 555 -38.42 -9.53 27.08
CA TYR A 555 -37.76 -8.88 28.22
C TYR A 555 -38.72 -8.18 29.19
N ALA A 556 -40.03 -8.21 28.94
CA ALA A 556 -41.00 -7.50 29.77
C ALA A 556 -40.97 -7.92 31.25
N GLY A 557 -40.69 -9.20 31.52
CA GLY A 557 -40.59 -9.73 32.88
C GLY A 557 -39.29 -9.37 33.62
N ASN A 558 -38.29 -8.82 32.94
CA ASN A 558 -37.01 -8.48 33.55
C ASN A 558 -37.07 -7.13 34.29
N PHE A 559 -37.89 -6.19 33.85
CA PHE A 559 -37.90 -4.82 34.37
C PHE A 559 -39.03 -4.56 35.38
N THR A 560 -38.75 -3.74 36.39
CA THR A 560 -39.76 -3.05 37.20
C THR A 560 -39.81 -1.59 36.78
N LEU A 561 -40.82 -1.26 35.98
CA LEU A 561 -41.02 0.07 35.44
C LEU A 561 -42.01 0.83 36.32
N THR A 562 -41.60 1.98 36.85
CA THR A 562 -42.48 2.83 37.68
C THR A 562 -42.39 4.30 37.29
N GLY A 563 -43.35 5.11 37.75
CA GLY A 563 -43.34 6.56 37.48
C GLY A 563 -43.58 6.92 36.01
N GLY A 564 -44.19 6.03 35.21
CA GLY A 564 -44.45 6.24 33.79
C GLY A 564 -43.32 5.75 32.86
N ALA A 565 -42.34 5.00 33.38
CA ALA A 565 -41.29 4.42 32.55
C ALA A 565 -41.83 3.38 31.56
N THR A 566 -41.27 3.32 30.36
CA THR A 566 -41.69 2.40 29.29
C THR A 566 -40.55 1.51 28.80
N LEU A 567 -40.90 0.33 28.31
CA LEU A 567 -39.98 -0.60 27.65
C LEU A 567 -40.29 -0.65 26.15
N THR A 568 -39.25 -0.44 25.35
CA THR A 568 -39.25 -0.66 23.90
C THR A 568 -38.13 -1.65 23.58
N GLN A 569 -38.46 -2.74 22.91
CA GLN A 569 -37.50 -3.76 22.52
C GLN A 569 -37.56 -3.94 21.00
N HIS A 570 -36.39 -4.00 20.37
CA HIS A 570 -36.24 -4.17 18.95
C HIS A 570 -35.36 -5.37 18.64
N MET A 571 -35.80 -6.19 17.71
CA MET A 571 -34.96 -7.22 17.11
C MET A 571 -34.00 -6.57 16.11
N LEU A 572 -32.71 -6.82 16.27
CA LEU A 572 -31.71 -6.33 15.33
C LEU A 572 -31.85 -7.00 13.98
N VAL A 573 -31.89 -6.19 12.92
CA VAL A 573 -31.78 -6.64 11.52
C VAL A 573 -30.51 -6.09 10.92
N PHE A 574 -29.95 -6.84 9.98
CA PHE A 574 -28.66 -6.53 9.38
C PHE A 574 -28.83 -6.39 7.87
N ALA A 575 -28.20 -5.37 7.31
CA ALA A 575 -28.11 -5.23 5.87
C ALA A 575 -26.95 -6.09 5.34
N GLN A 576 -27.18 -6.85 4.27
CA GLN A 576 -26.15 -7.54 3.51
C GLN A 576 -26.09 -6.98 2.09
N GLY A 577 -24.89 -6.95 1.53
CA GLY A 577 -24.72 -6.71 0.11
C GLY A 577 -25.45 -7.78 -0.70
N VAL A 578 -26.03 -7.37 -1.83
CA VAL A 578 -26.57 -8.29 -2.83
C VAL A 578 -25.53 -8.48 -3.92
N ASP A 579 -25.21 -9.74 -4.20
CA ASP A 579 -24.33 -10.10 -5.31
C ASP A 579 -24.90 -9.57 -6.63
N LYS A 580 -24.01 -9.10 -7.52
CA LYS A 580 -24.42 -8.67 -8.86
C LYS A 580 -23.51 -9.25 -9.94
N VAL A 581 -23.99 -9.17 -11.18
CA VAL A 581 -23.16 -9.42 -12.36
C VAL A 581 -22.47 -8.12 -12.73
N TYR A 582 -21.22 -8.19 -13.23
CA TYR A 582 -20.46 -7.02 -13.66
C TYR A 582 -21.29 -6.11 -14.59
N ASP A 583 -21.42 -4.85 -14.18
CA ASP A 583 -22.20 -3.81 -14.84
C ASP A 583 -21.38 -2.52 -15.10
N GLY A 584 -20.08 -2.53 -14.73
CA GLY A 584 -19.16 -1.40 -14.87
C GLY A 584 -19.31 -0.30 -13.82
N ASN A 585 -20.20 -0.44 -12.83
CA ASN A 585 -20.47 0.59 -11.81
C ASN A 585 -20.17 0.09 -10.39
N THR A 586 -19.91 1.01 -9.46
CA THR A 586 -19.76 0.71 -8.03
C THR A 586 -21.08 0.69 -7.27
N THR A 587 -22.23 1.01 -7.89
CA THR A 587 -23.52 0.99 -7.21
C THR A 587 -23.82 -0.40 -6.65
N ALA A 588 -24.18 -0.45 -5.36
CA ALA A 588 -24.57 -1.65 -4.66
C ALA A 588 -26.04 -1.58 -4.24
N THR A 589 -26.67 -2.73 -4.10
CA THR A 589 -27.99 -2.88 -3.49
C THR A 589 -27.83 -3.69 -2.21
N LEU A 590 -28.57 -3.33 -1.18
CA LEU A 590 -28.61 -4.07 0.07
C LEU A 590 -29.95 -4.78 0.24
N ALA A 591 -29.92 -5.92 0.90
CA ALA A 591 -31.09 -6.65 1.36
C ALA A 591 -30.93 -7.01 2.84
N PHE A 592 -31.99 -7.48 3.49
CA PHE A 592 -31.83 -8.03 4.83
C PHE A 592 -31.03 -9.34 4.81
N LYS A 593 -30.20 -9.51 5.82
CA LYS A 593 -29.64 -10.81 6.17
C LYS A 593 -30.69 -11.62 6.91
N GLY A 594 -31.18 -12.67 6.26
CA GLY A 594 -32.30 -13.48 6.73
C GLY A 594 -33.66 -12.81 6.50
N THR A 595 -34.72 -13.38 7.09
CA THR A 595 -36.11 -12.95 6.88
C THR A 595 -36.71 -12.40 8.17
N PRO A 596 -36.68 -11.08 8.42
CA PRO A 596 -37.26 -10.47 9.61
C PRO A 596 -38.79 -10.39 9.49
N THR A 597 -39.52 -11.39 9.98
CA THR A 597 -40.98 -11.37 10.01
C THR A 597 -41.55 -12.04 11.27
N LEU A 598 -42.60 -11.42 11.84
CA LEU A 598 -43.45 -11.97 12.89
C LEU A 598 -44.91 -12.11 12.39
N GLY A 599 -45.09 -12.24 11.07
CA GLY A 599 -46.39 -12.28 10.39
C GLY A 599 -46.74 -11.01 9.60
N GLY A 600 -46.18 -9.85 9.95
CA GLY A 600 -46.24 -8.63 9.14
C GLY A 600 -44.96 -8.41 8.31
N VAL A 601 -44.98 -7.34 7.49
CA VAL A 601 -43.92 -7.01 6.53
C VAL A 601 -42.96 -5.98 7.14
N VAL A 602 -41.66 -6.29 7.06
CA VAL A 602 -40.55 -5.37 7.30
C VAL A 602 -39.80 -5.17 5.98
N THR A 603 -39.51 -3.93 5.63
CA THR A 603 -38.79 -3.56 4.41
C THR A 603 -37.57 -2.72 4.73
N LEU A 604 -36.51 -2.93 3.97
CA LEU A 604 -35.33 -2.08 4.00
C LEU A 604 -35.58 -0.91 3.05
N VAL A 605 -35.81 0.28 3.59
CA VAL A 605 -36.00 1.50 2.80
C VAL A 605 -34.61 1.90 2.25
N PRO A 606 -34.44 1.96 0.91
CA PRO A 606 -33.12 2.16 0.31
C PRO A 606 -32.46 3.48 0.70
N GLY A 607 -31.19 3.39 1.09
CA GLY A 607 -30.26 4.52 1.17
C GLY A 607 -29.28 4.52 -0.01
N THR A 608 -28.04 4.95 0.26
CA THR A 608 -26.93 4.89 -0.69
C THR A 608 -25.97 3.75 -0.32
N ALA A 609 -25.57 2.94 -1.29
CA ALA A 609 -24.58 1.88 -1.10
C ALA A 609 -23.63 1.78 -2.31
N THR A 610 -22.33 1.64 -2.04
CA THR A 610 -21.29 1.60 -3.06
C THR A 610 -20.24 0.53 -2.74
N PHE A 611 -19.97 -0.36 -3.70
CA PHE A 611 -18.81 -1.24 -3.68
C PHE A 611 -17.51 -0.41 -3.73
N ASP A 612 -16.49 -0.88 -3.00
CA ASP A 612 -15.15 -0.29 -2.99
C ASP A 612 -14.43 -0.44 -4.35
N SER A 613 -14.85 -1.43 -5.14
CA SER A 613 -14.38 -1.67 -6.51
C SER A 613 -15.56 -2.07 -7.41
N LYS A 614 -15.50 -1.67 -8.68
CA LYS A 614 -16.46 -2.10 -9.71
C LYS A 614 -16.13 -3.49 -10.29
N ASP A 615 -14.90 -3.96 -10.09
CA ASP A 615 -14.36 -5.14 -10.78
C ASP A 615 -14.77 -6.45 -10.10
N VAL A 616 -14.76 -7.54 -10.86
CA VAL A 616 -15.15 -8.87 -10.39
C VAL A 616 -14.19 -9.35 -9.31
N ALA A 617 -14.76 -9.61 -8.14
CA ALA A 617 -14.11 -10.27 -7.03
C ALA A 617 -15.18 -10.79 -6.06
N ALA A 618 -14.79 -11.74 -5.21
CA ALA A 618 -15.59 -12.14 -4.06
C ALA A 618 -15.34 -11.17 -2.88
N ASN A 619 -16.33 -11.02 -2.00
CA ASN A 619 -16.23 -10.26 -0.74
C ASN A 619 -15.72 -8.81 -0.93
N ILE A 620 -16.19 -8.11 -1.96
CA ILE A 620 -15.88 -6.70 -2.16
C ILE A 620 -16.62 -5.90 -1.08
N GLY A 621 -15.90 -5.04 -0.36
CA GLY A 621 -16.50 -4.20 0.66
C GLY A 621 -17.51 -3.22 0.05
N ILE A 622 -18.57 -2.96 0.79
CA ILE A 622 -19.63 -2.01 0.45
C ILE A 622 -19.74 -1.01 1.58
N THR A 623 -19.66 0.26 1.25
CA THR A 623 -19.96 1.38 2.16
C THR A 623 -21.40 1.81 1.96
N HIS A 624 -22.16 2.02 3.04
CA HIS A 624 -23.56 2.45 2.92
C HIS A 624 -24.01 3.46 3.98
N THR A 625 -24.96 4.33 3.61
CA THR A 625 -25.56 5.33 4.51
C THR A 625 -27.03 5.60 4.15
N GLY A 626 -27.82 6.11 5.11
CA GLY A 626 -29.19 6.56 4.87
C GLY A 626 -30.25 5.45 4.72
N TYR A 627 -29.91 4.20 5.02
CA TYR A 627 -30.87 3.11 5.08
C TYR A 627 -31.76 3.22 6.32
N SER A 628 -33.04 2.89 6.18
CA SER A 628 -34.01 2.89 7.29
C SER A 628 -34.99 1.72 7.17
N LEU A 629 -35.83 1.52 8.19
CA LEU A 629 -36.83 0.45 8.22
C LEU A 629 -38.21 1.01 7.89
N GLY A 630 -38.98 0.26 7.10
CA GLY A 630 -40.37 0.56 6.76
C GLY A 630 -41.25 -0.67 6.82
N GLY A 631 -42.57 -0.49 6.74
CA GLY A 631 -43.55 -1.56 6.87
C GLY A 631 -44.27 -1.56 8.22
N VAL A 632 -45.29 -2.41 8.36
CA VAL A 632 -46.20 -2.42 9.51
C VAL A 632 -45.52 -2.86 10.81
N ASP A 633 -44.53 -3.76 10.70
CA ASP A 633 -43.80 -4.30 11.85
C ASP A 633 -42.47 -3.56 12.10
N ALA A 634 -42.15 -2.51 11.34
CA ALA A 634 -40.85 -1.84 11.42
C ALA A 634 -40.49 -1.36 12.85
N GLY A 635 -41.48 -0.95 13.64
CA GLY A 635 -41.30 -0.55 15.04
C GLY A 635 -40.91 -1.68 16.00
N LEU A 636 -40.88 -2.94 15.55
CA LEU A 636 -40.40 -4.10 16.32
C LEU A 636 -38.93 -4.43 16.04
N PHE A 637 -38.29 -3.70 15.12
CA PHE A 637 -36.94 -3.97 14.65
C PHE A 637 -36.08 -2.71 14.70
N ALA A 638 -34.78 -2.91 14.78
CA ALA A 638 -33.77 -1.85 14.69
C ALA A 638 -32.72 -2.27 13.67
N LEU A 639 -32.35 -1.37 12.76
CA LEU A 639 -31.23 -1.62 11.86
C LEU A 639 -29.95 -1.59 12.70
N TRP A 640 -29.15 -2.64 12.62
CA TRP A 640 -27.88 -2.67 13.33
C TRP A 640 -26.98 -1.53 12.86
N ALA A 641 -26.27 -0.97 13.82
CA ALA A 641 -25.27 0.05 13.62
C ALA A 641 -24.14 -0.19 14.62
N ALA A 642 -22.91 0.17 14.27
CA ALA A 642 -21.78 0.02 15.17
C ALA A 642 -21.99 0.78 16.49
N CYS A 643 -21.44 0.24 17.58
CA CYS A 643 -21.53 0.87 18.90
C CYS A 643 -20.73 2.16 19.02
N VAL A 644 -19.70 2.30 18.18
CA VAL A 644 -18.94 3.53 18.01
C VAL A 644 -19.35 4.14 16.67
N PRO A 645 -19.63 5.44 16.58
CA PRO A 645 -19.92 6.09 15.32
C PRO A 645 -18.85 5.79 14.27
N GLY A 646 -19.26 5.20 13.15
CA GLY A 646 -18.37 4.75 12.09
C GLY A 646 -19.10 4.63 10.76
N ILE A 647 -18.33 4.38 9.71
CA ILE A 647 -18.89 4.08 8.40
C ILE A 647 -19.41 2.63 8.45
N GLU A 648 -20.71 2.45 8.20
CA GLU A 648 -21.31 1.12 8.12
C GLU A 648 -20.85 0.41 6.86
N ARG A 649 -20.43 -0.86 7.03
CA ARG A 649 -19.88 -1.67 5.95
C ARG A 649 -20.47 -3.07 5.91
N THR A 650 -20.60 -3.59 4.70
CA THR A 650 -20.93 -4.99 4.42
C THR A 650 -20.10 -5.46 3.22
N SER A 651 -20.38 -6.64 2.68
CA SER A 651 -19.72 -7.11 1.45
C SER A 651 -20.65 -7.95 0.59
N ALA A 652 -20.32 -8.05 -0.70
CA ALA A 652 -20.94 -8.96 -1.66
C ALA A 652 -19.96 -9.26 -2.80
N ALA A 653 -20.32 -10.22 -3.66
CA ALA A 653 -19.56 -10.55 -4.85
C ALA A 653 -20.06 -9.79 -6.09
N ILE A 654 -19.11 -9.42 -6.96
CA ILE A 654 -19.40 -9.08 -8.36
C ILE A 654 -18.94 -10.28 -9.19
N THR A 655 -19.87 -10.88 -9.92
CA THR A 655 -19.63 -12.07 -10.75
C THR A 655 -19.35 -11.69 -12.21
N PRO A 656 -18.56 -12.49 -12.95
CA PRO A 656 -18.25 -12.19 -14.34
C PRO A 656 -19.47 -12.09 -15.23
N ARG A 657 -19.47 -11.10 -16.13
CA ARG A 657 -20.49 -10.97 -17.17
C ARG A 657 -20.15 -11.85 -18.39
N PRO A 658 -21.12 -12.53 -19.03
CA PRO A 658 -20.86 -13.21 -20.30
C PRO A 658 -20.45 -12.22 -21.41
N MET A 659 -19.44 -12.58 -22.20
CA MET A 659 -19.09 -11.91 -23.46
C MET A 659 -18.62 -12.92 -24.51
N SER A 660 -18.62 -12.55 -25.78
CA SER A 660 -18.11 -13.42 -26.84
C SER A 660 -17.22 -12.69 -27.83
N ILE A 661 -16.23 -13.42 -28.35
CA ILE A 661 -15.31 -12.97 -29.38
C ILE A 661 -15.35 -13.98 -30.53
N LEU A 662 -15.56 -13.50 -31.74
CA LEU A 662 -15.59 -14.28 -32.96
C LEU A 662 -14.44 -13.82 -33.87
N ALA A 663 -13.53 -14.74 -34.20
CA ALA A 663 -12.49 -14.46 -35.19
C ALA A 663 -13.12 -14.30 -36.59
N ASP A 664 -12.63 -13.34 -37.36
CA ASP A 664 -13.12 -13.11 -38.71
C ASP A 664 -12.70 -14.25 -39.64
N SER A 665 -13.56 -14.59 -40.59
CA SER A 665 -13.21 -15.60 -41.61
C SER A 665 -12.31 -14.98 -42.68
N ALA A 666 -11.35 -15.77 -43.17
CA ALA A 666 -10.35 -15.33 -44.14
C ALA A 666 -10.13 -16.37 -45.24
N SER A 667 -9.39 -15.98 -46.27
CA SER A 667 -8.95 -16.91 -47.32
C SER A 667 -7.50 -16.67 -47.70
N LYS A 668 -6.85 -17.73 -48.19
CA LYS A 668 -5.50 -17.66 -48.78
C LYS A 668 -5.41 -18.59 -49.98
N VAL A 669 -4.38 -18.40 -50.80
CA VAL A 669 -4.01 -19.33 -51.88
C VAL A 669 -3.00 -20.35 -51.35
N TYR A 670 -3.05 -21.59 -51.84
CA TYR A 670 -2.06 -22.62 -51.55
C TYR A 670 -0.63 -22.10 -51.80
N GLY A 671 0.33 -22.47 -50.94
CA GLY A 671 1.70 -21.96 -50.98
C GLY A 671 1.93 -20.59 -50.33
N GLN A 672 0.88 -19.84 -50.02
CA GLN A 672 0.99 -18.61 -49.21
C GLN A 672 0.89 -18.92 -47.72
N THR A 673 1.63 -18.18 -46.89
CA THR A 673 1.40 -18.17 -45.43
C THR A 673 0.25 -17.23 -45.10
N PHE A 674 -0.55 -17.58 -44.08
CA PHE A 674 -1.54 -16.68 -43.48
C PHE A 674 -1.12 -16.34 -42.05
N ALA A 675 -0.89 -15.06 -41.81
CA ALA A 675 -0.71 -14.51 -40.48
C ALA A 675 -2.03 -13.82 -40.08
N PRO A 676 -2.79 -14.36 -39.12
CA PRO A 676 -4.01 -13.70 -38.66
C PRO A 676 -3.66 -12.33 -38.09
N ALA A 677 -4.46 -11.31 -38.42
CA ALA A 677 -4.30 -10.00 -37.81
C ALA A 677 -4.86 -10.04 -36.38
N THR A 678 -4.13 -9.48 -35.42
CA THR A 678 -4.54 -9.50 -34.00
C THR A 678 -5.80 -8.67 -33.72
N SER A 679 -6.30 -7.92 -34.71
CA SER A 679 -7.52 -7.12 -34.68
C SER A 679 -8.65 -7.63 -35.61
N ALA A 680 -8.48 -8.79 -36.24
CA ALA A 680 -9.48 -9.37 -37.16
C ALA A 680 -10.52 -10.20 -36.42
N PHE A 681 -11.31 -9.55 -35.57
CA PHE A 681 -12.37 -10.20 -34.81
C PHE A 681 -13.56 -9.25 -34.61
N THR A 682 -14.69 -9.84 -34.26
CA THR A 682 -15.88 -9.13 -33.78
C THR A 682 -16.25 -9.58 -32.38
N THR A 683 -17.05 -8.78 -31.67
CA THR A 683 -17.59 -9.13 -30.35
C THR A 683 -19.12 -9.25 -30.41
N PRO A 684 -19.67 -10.42 -30.80
CA PRO A 684 -21.12 -10.58 -30.94
C PRO A 684 -21.89 -10.24 -29.66
N VAL A 685 -21.32 -10.58 -28.50
CA VAL A 685 -21.72 -10.03 -27.20
C VAL A 685 -20.60 -9.12 -26.71
N PRO A 686 -20.73 -7.79 -26.88
CA PRO A 686 -19.65 -6.85 -26.61
C PRO A 686 -19.41 -6.68 -25.11
N PRO A 687 -18.20 -6.24 -24.71
CA PRO A 687 -17.99 -5.69 -23.38
C PRO A 687 -18.87 -4.44 -23.16
N ILE A 688 -19.08 -4.06 -21.90
CA ILE A 688 -19.98 -2.97 -21.51
C ILE A 688 -19.19 -1.74 -21.04
N ALA A 689 -19.89 -0.70 -20.58
CA ALA A 689 -19.29 0.48 -19.94
C ALA A 689 -18.22 1.22 -20.77
N GLY A 690 -18.32 1.15 -22.11
CA GLY A 690 -17.37 1.79 -23.03
C GLY A 690 -16.02 1.07 -23.14
N GLU A 691 -15.90 -0.15 -22.60
CA GLU A 691 -14.71 -0.97 -22.71
C GLU A 691 -14.54 -1.55 -24.12
N THR A 692 -13.30 -1.80 -24.53
CA THR A 692 -12.98 -2.37 -25.85
C THR A 692 -11.90 -3.43 -25.74
N VAL A 693 -12.08 -4.55 -26.43
CA VAL A 693 -11.02 -5.55 -26.63
C VAL A 693 -10.02 -4.97 -27.64
N LEU A 694 -8.73 -4.92 -27.28
CA LEU A 694 -7.70 -4.35 -28.16
C LEU A 694 -7.28 -5.33 -29.23
N SER A 695 -7.01 -6.56 -28.80
CA SER A 695 -6.48 -7.61 -29.66
C SER A 695 -6.77 -8.98 -29.09
N VAL A 696 -6.75 -10.00 -29.94
CA VAL A 696 -6.75 -11.41 -29.54
C VAL A 696 -5.58 -12.14 -30.18
N THR A 697 -5.21 -13.27 -29.57
CA THR A 697 -4.28 -14.23 -30.18
C THR A 697 -5.08 -15.22 -31.01
N GLU A 698 -4.84 -15.25 -32.31
CA GLU A 698 -5.49 -16.18 -33.22
C GLU A 698 -4.51 -17.22 -33.76
N THR A 699 -4.97 -18.46 -33.85
CA THR A 699 -4.17 -19.56 -34.41
C THR A 699 -4.99 -20.36 -35.41
N SER A 700 -4.35 -20.85 -36.47
CA SER A 700 -4.98 -21.77 -37.41
C SER A 700 -3.96 -22.77 -37.93
N THR A 701 -4.33 -24.04 -38.00
CA THR A 701 -3.52 -25.08 -38.66
C THR A 701 -3.45 -24.87 -40.18
N GLY A 702 -4.34 -24.03 -40.74
CA GLY A 702 -4.27 -23.61 -42.14
C GLY A 702 -3.27 -22.49 -42.41
N SER A 703 -2.63 -21.90 -41.40
CA SER A 703 -1.69 -20.78 -41.57
C SER A 703 -0.45 -21.10 -42.42
N PRO A 704 0.26 -22.23 -42.25
CA PRO A 704 1.48 -22.54 -43.01
C PRO A 704 1.25 -22.67 -44.52
N ALA A 705 2.25 -22.31 -45.34
CA ALA A 705 2.20 -22.41 -46.80
C ALA A 705 1.88 -23.82 -47.33
N THR A 706 2.18 -24.85 -46.54
CA THR A 706 1.96 -26.26 -46.85
C THR A 706 0.54 -26.77 -46.57
N ALA A 707 -0.31 -25.98 -45.90
CA ALA A 707 -1.71 -26.37 -45.65
C ALA A 707 -2.46 -26.59 -46.96
N SER A 708 -3.07 -27.76 -47.12
CA SER A 708 -3.67 -28.22 -48.39
C SER A 708 -5.08 -27.69 -48.60
N VAL A 709 -5.51 -27.62 -49.85
CA VAL A 709 -6.90 -27.29 -50.21
C VAL A 709 -7.86 -28.35 -49.69
N ALA A 710 -7.46 -29.62 -49.69
CA ALA A 710 -8.30 -30.72 -49.22
C ALA A 710 -8.65 -30.65 -47.72
N GLY A 711 -7.83 -29.99 -46.91
CA GLY A 711 -8.12 -29.76 -45.49
C GLY A 711 -8.93 -28.49 -45.20
N SER A 712 -9.28 -27.71 -46.23
CA SER A 712 -10.11 -26.51 -46.09
C SER A 712 -11.57 -26.85 -45.76
N THR A 713 -12.27 -26.14 -44.89
CA THR A 713 -11.82 -24.95 -44.11
C THR A 713 -11.09 -25.32 -42.82
N TYR A 714 -10.04 -24.57 -42.48
CA TYR A 714 -9.34 -24.68 -41.20
C TYR A 714 -9.92 -23.68 -40.18
N PRO A 715 -10.10 -24.05 -38.90
CA PRO A 715 -10.57 -23.09 -37.90
C PRO A 715 -9.51 -22.02 -37.61
N ILE A 716 -9.94 -20.77 -37.48
CA ILE A 716 -9.18 -19.68 -36.86
C ILE A 716 -9.67 -19.58 -35.42
N ILE A 717 -8.83 -19.96 -34.47
CA ILE A 717 -9.18 -20.08 -33.05
C ILE A 717 -8.67 -18.84 -32.31
N PRO A 718 -9.55 -17.94 -31.87
CA PRO A 718 -9.15 -16.80 -31.05
C PRO A 718 -8.98 -17.22 -29.58
N SER A 719 -8.09 -16.53 -28.88
CA SER A 719 -7.77 -16.74 -27.47
C SER A 719 -7.09 -15.50 -26.89
N ALA A 720 -6.89 -15.47 -25.57
CA ALA A 720 -6.08 -14.46 -24.89
C ALA A 720 -6.40 -13.01 -25.28
N ALA A 721 -7.65 -12.58 -25.08
CA ALA A 721 -8.05 -11.20 -25.28
C ALA A 721 -7.26 -10.22 -24.39
N LEU A 722 -6.67 -9.21 -25.02
CA LEU A 722 -5.86 -8.18 -24.36
C LEU A 722 -6.61 -6.84 -24.27
N ALA A 723 -6.31 -6.09 -23.22
CA ALA A 723 -6.91 -4.81 -22.90
C ALA A 723 -6.11 -3.61 -23.44
N ASN A 724 -6.77 -2.47 -23.69
CA ASN A 724 -6.12 -1.17 -23.92
C ASN A 724 -6.18 -0.20 -22.72
N GLY A 725 -6.63 -0.66 -21.55
CA GLY A 725 -6.91 0.24 -20.42
C GLY A 725 -8.07 -0.28 -19.57
N ALA A 726 -9.28 0.24 -19.79
CA ALA A 726 -10.45 0.02 -18.93
C ALA A 726 -11.07 -1.40 -18.99
N PHE A 727 -10.81 -2.15 -20.08
CA PHE A 727 -11.25 -3.54 -20.21
C PHE A 727 -10.40 -4.45 -19.31
N LEU A 728 -11.02 -5.24 -18.44
CA LEU A 728 -10.33 -6.27 -17.66
C LEU A 728 -10.94 -7.64 -18.00
N PRO A 729 -10.19 -8.56 -18.63
CA PRO A 729 -10.73 -9.88 -19.00
C PRO A 729 -11.32 -10.66 -17.81
N GLY A 730 -10.77 -10.46 -16.60
CA GLY A 730 -11.28 -11.08 -15.37
C GLY A 730 -12.71 -10.66 -15.01
N ASN A 731 -13.21 -9.54 -15.56
CA ASN A 731 -14.58 -9.10 -15.36
C ASN A 731 -15.61 -9.89 -16.20
N TYR A 732 -15.14 -10.79 -17.06
CA TYR A 732 -15.99 -11.48 -18.02
C TYR A 732 -15.74 -12.98 -18.08
N THR A 733 -16.80 -13.74 -18.36
CA THR A 733 -16.70 -15.11 -18.87
C THR A 733 -16.67 -15.03 -20.39
N ILE A 734 -15.48 -15.15 -20.99
CA ILE A 734 -15.26 -14.97 -22.43
C ILE A 734 -15.50 -16.28 -23.19
N THR A 735 -16.46 -16.29 -24.10
CA THR A 735 -16.65 -17.37 -25.07
C THR A 735 -15.94 -17.04 -26.39
N TYR A 736 -14.96 -17.86 -26.77
CA TYR A 736 -14.26 -17.72 -28.04
C TYR A 736 -14.93 -18.58 -29.12
N LEU A 737 -15.27 -17.95 -30.24
CA LEU A 737 -15.90 -18.57 -31.40
C LEU A 737 -14.93 -18.55 -32.58
N ASN A 738 -14.79 -19.69 -33.26
CA ASN A 738 -13.82 -19.84 -34.34
C ASN A 738 -14.31 -19.18 -35.63
N GLY A 739 -13.40 -18.49 -36.32
CA GLY A 739 -13.54 -18.12 -37.73
C GLY A 739 -13.14 -19.27 -38.66
N ALA A 740 -13.32 -19.10 -39.96
CA ALA A 740 -12.92 -20.09 -40.96
C ALA A 740 -11.85 -19.54 -41.90
N LEU A 741 -10.74 -20.27 -42.06
CA LEU A 741 -9.71 -20.03 -43.07
C LEU A 741 -9.92 -20.96 -44.27
N THR A 742 -10.25 -20.39 -45.42
CA THR A 742 -10.40 -21.12 -46.67
C THR A 742 -9.09 -21.12 -47.46
N VAL A 743 -8.60 -22.29 -47.87
CA VAL A 743 -7.41 -22.41 -48.75
C VAL A 743 -7.88 -22.71 -50.16
N THR A 744 -7.52 -21.84 -51.10
CA THR A 744 -7.88 -21.96 -52.52
C THR A 744 -6.72 -22.50 -53.36
N PRO A 745 -6.97 -23.24 -54.45
CA PRO A 745 -5.91 -23.78 -55.30
C PRO A 745 -5.02 -22.71 -55.93
N ALA A 746 -3.72 -22.98 -56.04
CA ALA A 746 -2.75 -22.13 -56.74
C ALA A 746 -2.76 -22.40 -58.26
N PRO A 747 -2.47 -21.41 -59.12
CA PRO A 747 -2.35 -21.67 -60.56
C PRO A 747 -1.08 -22.49 -60.88
N LEU A 748 -1.20 -23.52 -61.72
CA LEU A 748 -0.07 -24.29 -62.29
C LEU A 748 -0.21 -24.33 -63.81
N THR A 749 0.82 -23.90 -64.55
CA THR A 749 0.85 -24.02 -66.02
C THR A 749 1.89 -25.06 -66.45
N VAL A 750 1.48 -26.00 -67.30
CA VAL A 750 2.32 -27.04 -67.89
C VAL A 750 2.35 -26.86 -69.40
N THR A 751 3.53 -26.64 -69.97
CA THR A 751 3.73 -26.37 -71.40
C THR A 751 4.52 -27.50 -72.03
N ALA A 752 3.96 -28.17 -73.05
CA ALA A 752 4.70 -29.18 -73.81
C ALA A 752 5.80 -28.52 -74.65
N ASP A 753 6.97 -29.15 -74.72
CA ASP A 753 8.06 -28.68 -75.56
C ASP A 753 7.78 -28.91 -77.05
N ASN A 754 8.44 -28.14 -77.90
CA ASN A 754 8.37 -28.35 -79.34
C ASN A 754 9.25 -29.51 -79.76
N ALA A 755 8.79 -30.30 -80.73
CA ALA A 755 9.54 -31.42 -81.28
C ALA A 755 9.60 -31.35 -82.81
N ALA A 756 10.48 -32.16 -83.41
CA ALA A 756 10.58 -32.28 -84.85
C ALA A 756 10.88 -33.71 -85.29
N LYS A 757 10.51 -34.04 -86.52
CA LYS A 757 10.89 -35.29 -87.19
C LYS A 757 10.98 -35.11 -88.70
N THR A 758 11.54 -36.08 -89.39
CA THR A 758 11.50 -36.16 -90.86
C THR A 758 10.35 -37.05 -91.31
N TYR A 759 9.74 -36.75 -92.46
CA TYR A 759 8.71 -37.57 -93.08
C TYR A 759 9.16 -39.04 -93.21
N GLY A 760 8.24 -39.97 -92.98
CA GLY A 760 8.51 -41.41 -92.97
C GLY A 760 9.18 -41.97 -91.70
N GLN A 761 9.58 -41.13 -90.74
CA GLN A 761 10.02 -41.58 -89.42
C GLN A 761 8.89 -41.55 -88.40
N THR A 762 8.84 -42.50 -87.46
CA THR A 762 7.99 -42.38 -86.26
C THR A 762 8.78 -41.63 -85.17
N THR A 763 8.12 -40.78 -84.38
CA THR A 763 8.74 -40.18 -83.18
C THR A 763 7.89 -40.46 -81.95
N VAL A 764 8.53 -40.64 -80.80
CA VAL A 764 7.88 -40.79 -79.49
C VAL A 764 8.13 -39.50 -78.71
N LEU A 765 7.07 -38.88 -78.20
CA LEU A 765 7.17 -37.70 -77.36
C LEU A 765 7.57 -38.14 -75.93
N PRO A 766 8.73 -37.73 -75.40
CA PRO A 766 9.12 -38.08 -74.05
C PRO A 766 8.15 -37.49 -73.03
N THR A 767 7.75 -38.25 -72.01
CA THR A 767 6.87 -37.74 -70.94
C THR A 767 7.52 -36.65 -70.09
N THR A 768 8.81 -36.37 -70.30
CA THR A 768 9.61 -35.35 -69.60
C THR A 768 9.86 -34.09 -70.44
N ALA A 769 9.37 -34.04 -71.69
CA ALA A 769 9.61 -32.93 -72.62
C ALA A 769 8.61 -31.77 -72.42
N PHE A 770 8.62 -31.18 -71.21
CA PHE A 770 7.72 -30.08 -70.86
C PHE A 770 8.40 -29.11 -69.90
N THR A 771 7.82 -27.93 -69.77
CA THR A 771 8.14 -26.96 -68.71
C THR A 771 6.94 -26.73 -67.81
N SER A 772 7.18 -26.49 -66.51
CA SER A 772 6.10 -26.18 -65.55
C SER A 772 6.41 -24.90 -64.78
N VAL A 773 5.40 -24.06 -64.58
CA VAL A 773 5.49 -22.77 -63.89
C VAL A 773 4.36 -22.66 -62.87
N GLY A 774 4.70 -22.28 -61.63
CA GLY A 774 3.73 -22.08 -60.54
C GLY A 774 3.70 -23.18 -59.49
N LEU A 775 4.60 -24.16 -59.53
CA LEU A 775 4.78 -25.14 -58.45
C LEU A 775 5.29 -24.45 -57.17
N LEU A 776 4.74 -24.85 -56.02
CA LEU A 776 5.00 -24.26 -54.71
C LEU A 776 5.45 -25.35 -53.72
N ASN A 777 6.01 -24.95 -52.59
CA ASN A 777 6.39 -25.86 -51.49
C ASN A 777 7.34 -27.02 -51.85
N GLY A 778 8.12 -26.90 -52.94
CA GLY A 778 8.99 -27.98 -53.41
C GLY A 778 8.25 -29.09 -54.15
N ASP A 779 6.99 -28.88 -54.52
CA ASP A 779 6.25 -29.77 -55.39
C ASP A 779 6.91 -29.87 -56.77
N THR A 780 6.78 -31.03 -57.39
CA THR A 780 7.35 -31.33 -58.70
C THR A 780 6.28 -31.92 -59.63
N VAL A 781 6.40 -31.62 -60.91
CA VAL A 781 5.82 -32.42 -61.99
C VAL A 781 6.97 -33.18 -62.63
N THR A 782 6.88 -34.50 -62.68
CA THR A 782 7.93 -35.39 -63.20
C THR A 782 7.57 -36.00 -64.55
N ALA A 783 6.29 -36.09 -64.87
CA ALA A 783 5.84 -36.60 -66.16
C ALA A 783 4.51 -35.98 -66.59
N VAL A 784 4.35 -35.79 -67.90
CA VAL A 784 3.14 -35.29 -68.56
C VAL A 784 2.79 -36.25 -69.70
N THR A 785 1.50 -36.49 -69.91
CA THR A 785 1.01 -37.26 -71.05
C THR A 785 0.91 -36.35 -72.26
N GLU A 786 1.75 -36.58 -73.26
CA GLU A 786 1.76 -35.80 -74.50
C GLU A 786 1.28 -36.62 -75.68
N THR A 787 0.39 -36.03 -76.48
CA THR A 787 -0.13 -36.69 -77.69
C THR A 787 -0.04 -35.75 -78.88
N SER A 788 0.34 -36.29 -80.04
CA SER A 788 0.30 -35.55 -81.30
C SER A 788 0.00 -36.47 -82.48
N PRO A 789 -0.92 -36.09 -83.38
CA PRO A 789 -1.16 -36.83 -84.62
C PRO A 789 0.06 -36.85 -85.56
N GLY A 790 1.04 -35.96 -85.38
CA GLY A 790 2.26 -35.92 -86.19
C GLY A 790 3.27 -37.03 -85.88
N THR A 791 3.07 -37.82 -84.83
CA THR A 791 4.04 -38.83 -84.36
C THR A 791 4.19 -40.03 -85.31
N VAL A 792 3.13 -40.40 -86.03
CA VAL A 792 3.10 -41.55 -86.97
C VAL A 792 3.90 -41.30 -88.25
N ALA A 793 4.61 -42.32 -88.77
CA ALA A 793 5.46 -42.21 -89.96
C ALA A 793 4.75 -41.63 -91.21
N THR A 794 3.43 -41.84 -91.32
CA THR A 794 2.60 -41.40 -92.45
C THR A 794 2.14 -39.93 -92.37
N ALA A 795 2.39 -39.21 -91.27
CA ALA A 795 1.98 -37.83 -91.10
C ALA A 795 2.63 -36.91 -92.17
N PRO A 796 1.87 -36.29 -93.09
CA PRO A 796 2.42 -35.50 -94.19
C PRO A 796 3.06 -34.19 -93.73
N VAL A 797 4.03 -33.68 -94.48
CA VAL A 797 4.65 -32.37 -94.26
C VAL A 797 3.63 -31.24 -94.40
N ALA A 798 2.66 -31.37 -95.30
CA ALA A 798 1.62 -30.36 -95.51
C ALA A 798 0.72 -30.11 -94.28
N GLY A 799 0.66 -31.06 -93.34
CA GLY A 799 -0.04 -30.90 -92.06
C GLY A 799 0.82 -30.33 -90.93
N SER A 800 2.10 -30.01 -91.20
CA SER A 800 3.02 -29.44 -90.22
C SER A 800 2.77 -27.93 -90.00
N PRO A 801 2.87 -27.42 -88.76
CA PRO A 801 3.13 -28.15 -87.53
C PRO A 801 1.90 -28.86 -86.97
N TYR A 802 2.08 -30.06 -86.42
CA TYR A 802 1.05 -30.78 -85.67
C TYR A 802 1.06 -30.34 -84.20
N VAL A 803 -0.11 -30.17 -83.59
CA VAL A 803 -0.22 -29.82 -82.18
C VAL A 803 0.29 -30.96 -81.30
N ILE A 804 1.07 -30.63 -80.26
CA ILE A 804 1.36 -31.51 -79.13
C ILE A 804 0.46 -31.08 -77.98
N THR A 805 -0.47 -31.95 -77.57
CA THR A 805 -1.43 -31.67 -76.49
C THR A 805 -0.95 -32.34 -75.20
N PRO A 806 -0.50 -31.58 -74.18
CA PRO A 806 -0.19 -32.12 -72.87
C PRO A 806 -1.44 -32.31 -72.01
N SER A 807 -1.43 -33.33 -71.17
CA SER A 807 -2.48 -33.65 -70.20
C SER A 807 -1.94 -34.55 -69.10
N GLY A 808 -2.70 -34.78 -68.03
CA GLY A 808 -2.38 -35.80 -67.03
C GLY A 808 -1.00 -35.65 -66.39
N ALA A 809 -0.62 -34.43 -65.99
CA ALA A 809 0.62 -34.18 -65.25
C ALA A 809 0.66 -35.00 -63.96
N THR A 810 1.79 -35.64 -63.69
CA THR A 810 2.05 -36.47 -62.50
C THR A 810 3.35 -36.03 -61.85
N GLY A 811 3.46 -36.25 -60.54
CA GLY A 811 4.64 -35.87 -59.75
C GLY A 811 4.33 -35.90 -58.26
N THR A 812 5.06 -35.10 -57.47
CA THR A 812 4.82 -34.98 -56.03
C THR A 812 3.72 -33.98 -55.68
N TYR A 813 3.32 -33.12 -56.62
CA TYR A 813 2.23 -32.17 -56.41
C TYR A 813 0.88 -32.88 -56.19
N VAL A 814 0.03 -32.30 -55.35
CA VAL A 814 -1.33 -32.79 -55.13
C VAL A 814 -2.30 -32.01 -56.04
N PRO A 815 -3.01 -32.64 -56.99
CA PRO A 815 -3.82 -31.91 -57.98
C PRO A 815 -4.87 -30.96 -57.40
N SER A 816 -5.50 -31.30 -56.26
CA SER A 816 -6.49 -30.42 -55.62
C SER A 816 -5.89 -29.12 -55.06
N ASN A 817 -4.57 -29.06 -54.85
CA ASN A 817 -3.88 -27.85 -54.44
C ASN A 817 -3.64 -26.86 -55.60
N TYR A 818 -3.88 -27.28 -56.85
CA TYR A 818 -3.60 -26.48 -58.03
C TYR A 818 -4.77 -26.40 -59.00
N THR A 819 -4.96 -25.23 -59.62
CA THR A 819 -5.74 -25.10 -60.86
C THR A 819 -4.77 -25.28 -62.03
N VAL A 820 -4.77 -26.46 -62.64
CA VAL A 820 -3.82 -26.83 -63.68
C VAL A 820 -4.29 -26.37 -65.07
N SER A 821 -3.44 -25.63 -65.78
CA SER A 821 -3.60 -25.22 -67.17
C SER A 821 -2.54 -25.85 -68.05
N TYR A 822 -2.93 -26.30 -69.24
CA TYR A 822 -2.05 -26.95 -70.21
C TYR A 822 -1.87 -26.08 -71.45
N VAL A 823 -0.62 -25.90 -71.87
CA VAL A 823 -0.25 -25.14 -73.07
C VAL A 823 0.37 -26.09 -74.08
N ASN A 824 -0.20 -26.09 -75.28
CA ASN A 824 0.21 -26.98 -76.36
C ASN A 824 1.59 -26.62 -76.91
N GLY A 825 2.38 -27.65 -77.26
CA GLY A 825 3.61 -27.54 -78.05
C GLY A 825 3.33 -27.78 -79.54
N VAL A 826 4.38 -27.72 -80.36
CA VAL A 826 4.30 -28.01 -81.79
C VAL A 826 5.30 -29.08 -82.24
N LEU A 827 4.82 -30.03 -83.06
CA LEU A 827 5.61 -31.06 -83.73
C LEU A 827 5.77 -30.72 -85.21
N THR A 828 7.00 -30.37 -85.62
CA THR A 828 7.32 -30.04 -87.01
C THR A 828 7.73 -31.27 -87.79
N VAL A 829 7.12 -31.51 -88.95
CA VAL A 829 7.52 -32.59 -89.88
C VAL A 829 8.23 -32.00 -91.08
N THR A 830 9.47 -32.41 -91.31
CA THR A 830 10.32 -31.94 -92.41
C THR A 830 10.32 -32.94 -93.58
N PRO A 831 10.47 -32.49 -94.84
CA PRO A 831 10.53 -33.39 -96.00
C PRO A 831 11.68 -34.39 -95.93
N ALA A 832 11.45 -35.63 -96.39
CA ALA A 832 12.48 -36.66 -96.52
C ALA A 832 13.27 -36.52 -97.84
N PRO A 833 14.54 -36.92 -97.92
CA PRO A 833 15.26 -36.90 -99.19
C PRO A 833 14.75 -38.01 -100.14
N LEU A 834 14.50 -37.69 -101.41
CA LEU A 834 14.20 -38.64 -102.49
C LEU A 834 15.16 -38.40 -103.65
N THR A 835 15.82 -39.44 -104.15
CA THR A 835 16.69 -39.37 -105.34
C THR A 835 16.10 -40.21 -106.47
N VAL A 836 15.98 -39.66 -107.66
CA VAL A 836 15.50 -40.33 -108.88
C VAL A 836 16.62 -40.31 -109.92
N THR A 837 17.09 -41.48 -110.33
CA THR A 837 18.22 -41.65 -111.26
C THR A 837 17.74 -42.31 -112.54
N ALA A 838 18.01 -41.73 -113.70
CA ALA A 838 17.64 -42.33 -114.98
C ALA A 838 18.51 -43.57 -115.30
N ASP A 839 17.93 -44.59 -115.92
CA ASP A 839 18.68 -45.76 -116.40
C ASP A 839 19.41 -45.44 -117.71
N ASN A 840 20.50 -46.16 -117.97
CA ASN A 840 21.22 -46.03 -119.22
C ASN A 840 20.41 -46.63 -120.39
N ALA A 841 20.37 -45.91 -121.52
CA ALA A 841 19.76 -46.40 -122.76
C ALA A 841 20.74 -46.38 -123.94
N ALA A 842 20.51 -47.24 -124.93
CA ALA A 842 21.32 -47.34 -126.14
C ALA A 842 20.47 -47.44 -127.41
N LYS A 843 21.05 -47.04 -128.55
CA LYS A 843 20.44 -47.21 -129.89
C LYS A 843 21.51 -47.38 -130.97
N THR A 844 21.11 -47.95 -132.11
CA THR A 844 21.96 -48.00 -133.32
C THR A 844 21.83 -46.70 -134.13
N TYR A 845 22.94 -46.19 -134.66
CA TYR A 845 22.97 -44.98 -135.50
C TYR A 845 22.01 -45.08 -136.70
N GLY A 846 21.27 -44.01 -136.98
CA GLY A 846 20.21 -43.96 -138.00
C GLY A 846 18.80 -44.27 -137.48
N GLN A 847 18.64 -44.75 -136.24
CA GLN A 847 17.33 -45.02 -135.62
C GLN A 847 16.94 -43.93 -134.61
N THR A 848 15.64 -43.68 -134.45
CA THR A 848 15.12 -42.93 -133.29
C THR A 848 14.88 -43.89 -132.13
N THR A 849 15.22 -43.49 -130.90
CA THR A 849 14.85 -44.24 -129.68
C THR A 849 13.98 -43.37 -128.80
N VAL A 850 13.00 -43.99 -128.13
CA VAL A 850 12.15 -43.33 -127.13
C VAL A 850 12.61 -43.84 -125.77
N LEU A 851 12.95 -42.92 -124.88
CA LEU A 851 13.29 -43.29 -123.50
C LEU A 851 11.99 -43.70 -122.79
N PRO A 852 11.91 -44.94 -122.26
CA PRO A 852 10.73 -45.36 -121.53
C PRO A 852 10.59 -44.49 -120.28
N THR A 853 9.38 -44.02 -119.98
CA THR A 853 9.12 -43.27 -118.74
C THR A 853 9.30 -44.11 -117.47
N THR A 854 9.59 -45.40 -117.61
CA THR A 854 9.77 -46.39 -116.53
C THR A 854 11.22 -46.85 -116.36
N ALA A 855 12.17 -46.29 -117.13
CA ALA A 855 13.58 -46.69 -117.11
C ALA A 855 14.37 -45.84 -116.11
N PHE A 856 14.05 -45.93 -114.81
CA PHE A 856 14.72 -45.18 -113.76
C PHE A 856 14.79 -46.02 -112.48
N THR A 857 15.68 -45.62 -111.57
CA THR A 857 15.71 -46.10 -110.18
C THR A 857 15.43 -44.97 -109.20
N SER A 858 14.67 -45.26 -108.15
CA SER A 858 14.35 -44.29 -107.10
C SER A 858 14.85 -44.77 -105.74
N ALA A 859 15.53 -43.92 -104.99
CA ALA A 859 16.07 -44.20 -103.66
C ALA A 859 15.54 -43.18 -102.63
N GLY A 860 15.09 -43.66 -101.47
CA GLY A 860 14.58 -42.81 -100.39
C GLY A 860 13.05 -42.68 -100.32
N LEU A 861 12.30 -43.44 -101.11
CA LEU A 861 10.83 -43.55 -100.94
C LEU A 861 10.50 -44.22 -99.60
N LEU A 862 9.43 -43.76 -98.95
CA LEU A 862 9.03 -44.14 -97.59
C LEU A 862 7.52 -44.45 -97.59
N ASN A 863 7.02 -45.13 -96.56
CA ASN A 863 5.59 -45.41 -96.38
C ASN A 863 4.88 -46.15 -97.54
N GLY A 864 5.63 -46.87 -98.39
CA GLY A 864 5.05 -47.55 -99.56
C GLY A 864 4.77 -46.61 -100.75
N ASP A 865 5.27 -45.37 -100.69
CA ASP A 865 5.24 -44.44 -101.80
C ASP A 865 6.04 -45.00 -102.98
N THR A 866 5.56 -44.73 -104.19
CA THR A 866 6.16 -45.18 -105.44
C THR A 866 6.38 -44.00 -106.37
N VAL A 867 7.46 -44.06 -107.14
CA VAL A 867 7.58 -43.32 -108.40
C VAL A 867 7.30 -44.35 -109.49
N THR A 868 6.35 -44.08 -110.37
CA THR A 868 5.93 -45.01 -111.44
C THR A 868 6.31 -44.51 -112.82
N ALA A 869 6.48 -43.20 -112.99
CA ALA A 869 6.96 -42.62 -114.22
C ALA A 869 7.80 -41.36 -113.97
N VAL A 870 8.84 -41.19 -114.78
CA VAL A 870 9.71 -40.03 -114.79
C VAL A 870 9.77 -39.50 -116.22
N THR A 871 9.80 -38.17 -116.37
CA THR A 871 10.03 -37.55 -117.66
C THR A 871 11.53 -37.52 -117.92
N GLU A 872 11.98 -38.33 -118.87
CA GLU A 872 13.38 -38.39 -119.27
C GLU A 872 13.59 -37.67 -120.60
N THR A 873 14.61 -36.82 -120.65
CA THR A 873 15.02 -36.16 -121.89
C THR A 873 16.49 -36.43 -122.13
N SER A 874 16.81 -36.73 -123.38
CA SER A 874 18.19 -36.84 -123.82
C SER A 874 18.33 -36.35 -125.25
N PRO A 875 19.35 -35.53 -125.56
CA PRO A 875 19.70 -35.17 -126.93
C PRO A 875 20.03 -36.39 -127.82
N GLY A 876 20.40 -37.53 -127.22
CA GLY A 876 20.77 -38.75 -127.93
C GLY A 876 19.60 -39.49 -128.61
N THR A 877 18.36 -39.08 -128.38
CA THR A 877 17.16 -39.80 -128.85
C THR A 877 16.89 -39.67 -130.35
N VAL A 878 17.19 -38.51 -130.97
CA VAL A 878 16.93 -38.21 -132.39
C VAL A 878 17.82 -38.99 -133.36
N ALA A 879 17.29 -39.47 -134.50
CA ALA A 879 18.02 -40.32 -135.47
C ALA A 879 19.37 -39.76 -135.96
N THR A 880 19.52 -38.43 -135.96
CA THR A 880 20.71 -37.71 -136.41
C THR A 880 21.82 -37.57 -135.35
N ALA A 881 21.62 -38.02 -134.11
CA ALA A 881 22.62 -37.91 -133.04
C ALA A 881 23.94 -38.66 -133.39
N PRO A 882 25.10 -37.98 -133.49
CA PRO A 882 26.36 -38.60 -133.93
C PRO A 882 27.00 -39.50 -132.86
N VAL A 883 27.66 -40.57 -133.30
CA VAL A 883 28.33 -41.56 -132.42
C VAL A 883 29.44 -40.92 -131.58
N ALA A 884 30.17 -39.93 -132.13
CA ALA A 884 31.26 -39.24 -131.44
C ALA A 884 30.83 -38.46 -130.18
N GLY A 885 29.53 -38.16 -130.02
CA GLY A 885 28.98 -37.48 -128.84
C GLY A 885 28.42 -38.41 -127.76
N SER A 886 28.61 -39.72 -127.88
CA SER A 886 28.14 -40.71 -126.90
C SER A 886 29.12 -40.81 -125.70
N PRO A 887 28.64 -40.99 -124.45
CA PRO A 887 27.23 -41.06 -124.04
C PRO A 887 26.59 -39.67 -123.90
N TYR A 888 25.32 -39.57 -124.28
CA TYR A 888 24.51 -38.38 -124.04
C TYR A 888 23.84 -38.48 -122.66
N ALA A 889 23.83 -37.39 -121.90
CA ALA A 889 23.14 -37.36 -120.61
C ALA A 889 21.65 -37.64 -120.79
N ILE A 890 21.09 -38.43 -119.87
CA ILE A 890 19.65 -38.59 -119.69
C ILE A 890 19.31 -37.79 -118.45
N THR A 891 18.47 -36.77 -118.58
CA THR A 891 18.07 -35.92 -117.45
C THR A 891 16.66 -36.30 -117.03
N PRO A 892 16.49 -36.94 -115.86
CA PRO A 892 15.18 -37.21 -115.31
C PRO A 892 14.57 -35.94 -114.70
N SER A 893 13.25 -35.80 -114.80
CA SER A 893 12.50 -34.71 -114.18
C SER A 893 11.02 -35.11 -114.04
N GLY A 894 10.24 -34.32 -113.29
CA GLY A 894 8.78 -34.51 -113.22
C GLY A 894 8.36 -35.92 -112.81
N ALA A 895 8.99 -36.49 -111.78
CA ALA A 895 8.62 -37.79 -111.24
C ALA A 895 7.14 -37.78 -110.83
N THR A 896 6.39 -38.78 -111.28
CA THR A 896 4.99 -39.01 -110.97
C THR A 896 4.83 -40.40 -110.35
N GLY A 897 3.86 -40.55 -109.47
CA GLY A 897 3.61 -41.79 -108.75
C GLY A 897 2.66 -41.58 -107.59
N THR A 898 2.71 -42.47 -106.60
CA THR A 898 1.89 -42.35 -105.39
C THR A 898 2.49 -41.45 -104.32
N TYR A 899 3.78 -41.07 -104.46
CA TYR A 899 4.44 -40.14 -103.54
C TYR A 899 3.86 -38.71 -103.63
N VAL A 900 3.85 -38.00 -102.50
CA VAL A 900 3.42 -36.58 -102.46
C VAL A 900 4.67 -35.69 -102.49
N PRO A 901 4.86 -34.81 -103.50
CA PRO A 901 6.09 -34.03 -103.65
C PRO A 901 6.47 -33.18 -102.44
N SER A 902 5.51 -32.59 -101.73
CA SER A 902 5.79 -31.78 -100.53
C SER A 902 6.36 -32.58 -99.35
N ASN A 903 6.20 -33.91 -99.37
CA ASN A 903 6.75 -34.79 -98.35
C ASN A 903 8.22 -35.15 -98.60
N TYR A 904 8.75 -34.80 -99.78
CA TYR A 904 10.11 -35.12 -100.18
C TYR A 904 10.88 -33.91 -100.69
N THR A 905 12.17 -33.84 -100.37
CA THR A 905 13.13 -33.03 -101.10
C THR A 905 13.67 -33.89 -102.25
N VAL A 906 13.15 -33.69 -103.46
CA VAL A 906 13.48 -34.54 -104.63
C VAL A 906 14.74 -34.04 -105.35
N SER A 907 15.69 -34.94 -105.57
CA SER A 907 16.90 -34.74 -106.37
C SER A 907 16.86 -35.65 -107.60
N TYR A 908 17.18 -35.10 -108.78
CA TYR A 908 17.25 -35.82 -110.04
C TYR A 908 18.71 -36.00 -110.45
N VAL A 909 19.11 -37.22 -110.80
CA VAL A 909 20.51 -37.60 -111.08
C VAL A 909 20.64 -38.28 -112.42
#